data_AF-A0A316WGY8-F1
#
_entry.id   AF-A0A316WGY8-F1
#
_cell.length_a   1.000
_cell.length_b   1.000
_cell.length_c   1.000
_cell.angle_alpha   90.00
_cell.angle_beta   90.00
_cell.angle_gamma   90.00
#
_symmetry.space_group_name_H-M   'P 1'
#
loop_
_entity.id
_entity.type
_entity.pdbx_description
1 polymer ?
#
loop_
_entity_poly.entity_id
_entity_poly.type
_entity_poly.pdbx_seq_one_letter_code
_entity_poly.pdbx_strand_id
1 'polypeptide(L)'
;MHTTDTTKRYKIFSEEDFTEAVFDDHTQIEVYAKNMTFHCTEIKGNLLLRGEGCRFPELKHINGNLSIDADNCKIPQLETVEGHFKMHCYTQLDQLKKVSGHFKCIVDAAFKNLEIIGGYISVKNATVNAKNGKLLKTRDAIPINYQFQADVLLKDGIFDIKILGNNIVIPHREIRGKISVVGENISFPNLEFVHGSLKFRCEYQIGHKFTHYFPVLKKLIGNLKFENTSILFPELQETSGSIHLENGSYVTFPALEKSGNIILNGGSGAVFPVLTDINGNFQYNGSEKCYLNALQYVKGVFNTYNAVAPNIAEVGDLIIHETDSFEHLQKINGKVQLMYQESRNVNFKSLEYLGQWGDSRLQGFQFPALKCINNYLYGTNPGFEQLAKNIYFKINNNIYLTKDHFIVSRMFFPYVLQEKSYPLRKLVAILKLRHSSFQNFETREYERQWEHFDTPFFTQILDKIESLWDEVKPMKYEEFFNTTDRNFKLFCFSYYGVGNLMEKLEAKKINEREIEVSYVEYDENGNENLTKKVNRYEVHEVENNKLGIFIWGDRMKHSYAVKCWCPSTKKEHWLWIEQEYKDDALTAIASTFRIHSNLIPHIKNLKRQGDLLICELKEKMTPAGEIRPLTASEYFNLLRAET
;
A
#
# COMPACT_ATOMS: atom_id res chain seq x y z
N MET A 1 8.86 -8.43 1.88
CA MET A 1 8.61 -6.98 1.66
C MET A 1 7.44 -6.89 0.68
N HIS A 2 6.25 -6.49 1.16
CA HIS A 2 5.06 -6.38 0.31
C HIS A 2 5.23 -5.18 -0.63
N THR A 3 5.33 -5.45 -1.92
CA THR A 3 5.31 -4.44 -2.99
C THR A 3 3.91 -3.83 -3.10
N THR A 4 3.71 -2.63 -2.59
CA THR A 4 2.49 -1.84 -2.81
C THR A 4 2.68 -0.92 -4.01
N ASP A 5 2.66 -1.49 -5.21
CA ASP A 5 2.07 -0.76 -6.34
C ASP A 5 0.56 -0.93 -6.17
N THR A 6 -0.11 0.06 -5.57
CA THR A 6 -1.57 -0.01 -5.37
C THR A 6 -2.27 0.24 -6.69
N THR A 7 -2.24 -0.75 -7.58
CA THR A 7 -3.07 -0.76 -8.78
C THR A 7 -4.54 -0.63 -8.37
N LYS A 8 -5.18 0.48 -8.72
CA LYS A 8 -6.59 0.74 -8.37
C LYS A 8 -7.48 -0.18 -9.21
N ARG A 9 -8.29 -1.01 -8.55
CA ARG A 9 -9.15 -1.99 -9.24
C ARG A 9 -10.56 -1.48 -9.40
N TYR A 10 -11.06 -1.49 -10.64
CA TYR A 10 -12.46 -1.23 -10.97
C TYR A 10 -13.10 -2.54 -11.42
N LYS A 11 -14.21 -2.94 -10.79
CA LYS A 11 -14.97 -4.11 -11.19
C LYS A 11 -16.22 -3.64 -11.94
N ILE A 12 -16.33 -4.03 -13.19
CA ILE A 12 -17.36 -3.55 -14.11
C ILE A 12 -18.42 -4.63 -14.26
N PHE A 13 -19.62 -4.37 -13.73
CA PHE A 13 -20.79 -5.25 -13.89
C PHE A 13 -21.82 -4.67 -14.86
N SER A 14 -21.73 -3.37 -15.15
CA SER A 14 -22.65 -2.59 -16.00
C SER A 14 -21.91 -1.52 -16.82
N GLU A 15 -22.64 -0.81 -17.67
CA GLU A 15 -22.13 0.34 -18.45
C GLU A 15 -21.86 1.57 -17.58
N GLU A 16 -22.66 1.76 -16.52
CA GLU A 16 -22.47 2.83 -15.54
C GLU A 16 -21.12 2.68 -14.83
N ASP A 17 -20.81 1.46 -14.35
CA ASP A 17 -19.51 1.16 -13.72
C ASP A 17 -18.33 1.48 -14.65
N PHE A 18 -18.50 1.23 -15.95
CA PHE A 18 -17.47 1.47 -16.96
C PHE A 18 -17.26 2.96 -17.22
N THR A 19 -18.34 3.74 -17.21
CA THR A 19 -18.30 5.20 -17.42
C THR A 19 -17.70 5.92 -16.21
N GLU A 20 -17.90 5.38 -15.00
CA GLU A 20 -17.29 5.89 -13.77
C GLU A 20 -15.82 5.48 -13.58
N ALA A 21 -15.34 4.52 -14.37
CA ALA A 21 -13.96 4.06 -14.30
C ALA A 21 -12.99 5.10 -14.91
N VAL A 22 -11.90 5.37 -14.20
CA VAL A 22 -10.83 6.27 -14.69
C VAL A 22 -9.75 5.40 -15.34
N PHE A 23 -9.45 5.65 -16.60
CA PHE A 23 -8.39 4.94 -17.32
C PHE A 23 -7.06 5.67 -17.18
N ASP A 24 -6.28 5.32 -16.15
CA ASP A 24 -4.90 5.78 -15.95
C ASP A 24 -3.89 4.61 -15.89
N ASP A 25 -2.60 4.94 -15.88
CA ASP A 25 -1.49 3.97 -15.93
C ASP A 25 -1.39 3.08 -14.67
N HIS A 26 -2.09 3.43 -13.59
CA HIS A 26 -2.12 2.69 -12.32
C HIS A 26 -3.45 1.96 -12.07
N THR A 27 -4.26 1.79 -13.11
CA THR A 27 -5.60 1.20 -12.98
C THR A 27 -5.67 -0.26 -13.47
N GLN A 28 -6.57 -1.06 -12.90
CA GLN A 28 -6.95 -2.39 -13.38
C GLN A 28 -8.46 -2.51 -13.51
N ILE A 29 -8.95 -2.65 -14.73
CA ILE A 29 -10.36 -2.80 -15.09
C ILE A 29 -10.67 -4.29 -15.19
N GLU A 30 -11.54 -4.80 -14.32
CA GLU A 30 -12.01 -6.18 -14.33
C GLU A 30 -13.47 -6.22 -14.79
N VAL A 31 -13.69 -6.64 -16.03
CA VAL A 31 -15.04 -6.71 -16.62
C VAL A 31 -15.68 -8.03 -16.26
N TYR A 32 -16.72 -7.99 -15.42
CA TYR A 32 -17.57 -9.12 -15.06
C TYR A 32 -18.92 -9.13 -15.78
N ALA A 33 -19.30 -7.99 -16.39
CA ALA A 33 -20.49 -7.84 -17.20
C ALA A 33 -20.55 -8.87 -18.33
N LYS A 34 -21.72 -9.53 -18.49
CA LYS A 34 -21.93 -10.56 -19.52
C LYS A 34 -22.67 -9.98 -20.73
N ASN A 35 -22.26 -10.35 -21.94
CA ASN A 35 -22.89 -9.97 -23.21
C ASN A 35 -23.07 -8.47 -23.44
N MET A 36 -22.25 -7.63 -22.78
CA MET A 36 -22.30 -6.18 -22.91
C MET A 36 -21.28 -5.66 -23.92
N THR A 37 -21.56 -4.48 -24.47
CA THR A 37 -20.67 -3.75 -25.38
C THR A 37 -20.18 -2.49 -24.68
N PHE A 38 -18.88 -2.25 -24.72
CA PHE A 38 -18.23 -1.09 -24.14
C PHE A 38 -17.51 -0.31 -25.23
N HIS A 39 -17.67 1.01 -25.23
CA HIS A 39 -17.12 1.89 -26.24
C HIS A 39 -15.92 2.66 -25.70
N CYS A 40 -14.73 2.33 -26.21
CA CYS A 40 -13.50 3.09 -26.01
C CYS A 40 -12.48 2.71 -27.09
N THR A 41 -11.54 3.61 -27.38
CA THR A 41 -10.46 3.39 -28.35
C THR A 41 -9.13 3.02 -27.69
N GLU A 42 -8.95 3.40 -26.43
CA GLU A 42 -7.73 3.21 -25.66
C GLU A 42 -8.06 2.91 -24.19
N ILE A 43 -7.26 2.03 -23.56
CA ILE A 43 -7.24 1.81 -22.11
C ILE A 43 -5.81 2.06 -21.61
N LYS A 44 -5.61 3.11 -20.80
CA LYS A 44 -4.27 3.42 -20.25
C LYS A 44 -3.79 2.42 -19.18
N GLY A 45 -4.72 1.79 -18.47
CA GLY A 45 -4.43 0.81 -17.43
C GLY A 45 -4.44 -0.65 -17.92
N ASN A 46 -4.61 -1.57 -16.97
CA ASN A 46 -4.80 -2.99 -17.23
C ASN A 46 -6.26 -3.32 -17.53
N LEU A 47 -6.51 -4.27 -18.42
CA LEU A 47 -7.84 -4.81 -18.75
C LEU A 47 -7.88 -6.33 -18.50
N LEU A 48 -8.81 -6.78 -17.67
CA LEU A 48 -9.10 -8.19 -17.41
C LEU A 48 -10.55 -8.48 -17.78
N LEU A 49 -10.78 -9.34 -18.77
CA LEU A 49 -12.10 -9.77 -19.21
C LEU A 49 -12.49 -11.07 -18.53
N ARG A 50 -13.47 -11.01 -17.64
CA ARG A 50 -13.98 -12.13 -16.83
C ARG A 50 -15.47 -12.43 -17.06
N GLY A 51 -16.20 -11.53 -17.71
CA GLY A 51 -17.58 -11.71 -18.13
C GLY A 51 -17.66 -12.25 -19.56
N GLU A 52 -18.47 -13.28 -19.76
CA GLU A 52 -18.66 -13.93 -21.06
C GLU A 52 -19.31 -12.98 -22.09
N GLY A 53 -18.90 -13.05 -23.35
CA GLY A 53 -19.59 -12.39 -24.46
C GLY A 53 -19.37 -10.88 -24.57
N CYS A 54 -18.41 -10.35 -23.81
CA CYS A 54 -18.10 -8.93 -23.72
C CYS A 54 -17.50 -8.37 -25.04
N ARG A 55 -17.85 -7.14 -25.43
CA ARG A 55 -17.46 -6.58 -26.73
C ARG A 55 -16.83 -5.20 -26.60
N PHE A 56 -15.71 -5.01 -27.28
CA PHE A 56 -14.98 -3.75 -27.41
C PHE A 56 -14.72 -3.49 -28.91
N PRO A 57 -15.71 -2.97 -29.65
CA PRO A 57 -15.65 -2.90 -31.12
C PRO A 57 -14.59 -1.92 -31.63
N GLU A 58 -14.24 -0.90 -30.84
CA GLU A 58 -13.40 0.23 -31.23
C GLU A 58 -12.02 0.24 -30.55
N LEU A 59 -11.78 -0.65 -29.59
CA LEU A 59 -10.57 -0.64 -28.77
C LEU A 59 -9.35 -1.04 -29.60
N LYS A 60 -8.39 -0.11 -29.71
CA LYS A 60 -7.15 -0.27 -30.48
C LYS A 60 -5.90 -0.43 -29.62
N HIS A 61 -5.85 0.26 -28.47
CA HIS A 61 -4.63 0.37 -27.68
C HIS A 61 -4.89 0.04 -26.20
N ILE A 62 -4.00 -0.74 -25.59
CA ILE A 62 -3.97 -0.97 -24.15
C ILE A 62 -2.55 -0.67 -23.65
N ASN A 63 -2.38 0.34 -22.79
CA ASN A 63 -1.05 0.72 -22.30
C ASN A 63 -0.59 -0.17 -21.12
N GLY A 64 -1.53 -0.82 -20.42
CA GLY A 64 -1.24 -1.81 -19.39
C GLY A 64 -1.37 -3.27 -19.87
N ASN A 65 -1.62 -4.19 -18.93
CA ASN A 65 -1.76 -5.62 -19.18
C ASN A 65 -3.16 -5.97 -19.73
N LEU A 66 -3.26 -6.97 -20.60
CA LEU A 66 -4.51 -7.59 -21.04
C LEU A 66 -4.61 -9.03 -20.51
N SER A 67 -5.74 -9.41 -19.91
CA SER A 67 -6.10 -10.81 -19.63
C SER A 67 -7.48 -11.11 -20.18
N ILE A 68 -7.61 -12.21 -20.92
CA ILE A 68 -8.89 -12.72 -21.42
C ILE A 68 -9.17 -14.05 -20.75
N ASP A 69 -10.04 -14.01 -19.74
CA ASP A 69 -10.36 -15.13 -18.85
C ASP A 69 -11.80 -15.64 -19.04
N ALA A 70 -12.54 -15.14 -20.03
CA ALA A 70 -13.92 -15.52 -20.33
C ALA A 70 -14.17 -15.74 -21.83
N ASP A 71 -15.10 -16.63 -22.14
CA ASP A 71 -15.43 -17.02 -23.51
C ASP A 71 -16.23 -15.95 -24.27
N ASN A 72 -16.24 -16.07 -25.60
CA ASN A 72 -17.07 -15.28 -26.52
C ASN A 72 -16.82 -13.76 -26.52
N CYS A 73 -15.75 -13.26 -25.88
CA CYS A 73 -15.39 -11.85 -25.95
C CYS A 73 -14.90 -11.45 -27.36
N LYS A 74 -15.13 -10.19 -27.74
CA LYS A 74 -14.80 -9.65 -29.08
C LYS A 74 -14.07 -8.32 -28.98
N ILE A 75 -12.84 -8.27 -29.48
CA ILE A 75 -12.00 -7.06 -29.52
C ILE A 75 -11.36 -6.93 -30.92
N PRO A 76 -12.18 -6.74 -31.97
CA PRO A 76 -11.73 -6.96 -33.35
C PRO A 76 -10.68 -5.96 -33.85
N GLN A 77 -10.56 -4.78 -33.23
CA GLN A 77 -9.68 -3.70 -33.68
C GLN A 77 -8.41 -3.54 -32.83
N LEU A 78 -8.15 -4.44 -31.89
CA LEU A 78 -7.00 -4.30 -30.99
C LEU A 78 -5.69 -4.42 -31.78
N GLU A 79 -4.85 -3.38 -31.72
CA GLU A 79 -3.57 -3.30 -32.43
C GLU A 79 -2.37 -3.50 -31.51
N THR A 80 -2.39 -2.92 -30.30
CA THR A 80 -1.24 -2.93 -29.37
C THR A 80 -1.63 -3.20 -27.91
N VAL A 81 -0.76 -3.94 -27.22
CA VAL A 81 -0.75 -4.09 -25.76
C VAL A 81 0.65 -3.75 -25.26
N GLU A 82 0.82 -2.64 -24.54
CA GLU A 82 2.13 -2.23 -24.02
C GLU A 82 2.52 -2.97 -22.74
N GLY A 83 1.56 -3.61 -22.04
CA GLY A 83 1.84 -4.53 -20.94
C GLY A 83 1.95 -6.00 -21.37
N HIS A 84 1.70 -6.89 -20.40
CA HIS A 84 1.61 -8.33 -20.60
C HIS A 84 0.25 -8.74 -21.16
N PHE A 85 0.23 -9.75 -22.01
CA PHE A 85 -1.00 -10.33 -22.55
C PHE A 85 -1.17 -11.79 -22.12
N LYS A 86 -2.33 -12.12 -21.53
CA LYS A 86 -2.74 -13.48 -21.16
C LYS A 86 -4.06 -13.83 -21.85
N MET A 87 -4.11 -14.99 -22.49
CA MET A 87 -5.32 -15.52 -23.11
C MET A 87 -5.61 -16.93 -22.58
N HIS A 88 -6.67 -17.04 -21.79
CA HIS A 88 -7.19 -18.29 -21.24
C HIS A 88 -8.44 -18.79 -21.96
N CYS A 89 -9.19 -17.90 -22.60
CA CYS A 89 -10.34 -18.22 -23.44
C CYS A 89 -10.09 -17.71 -24.87
N TYR A 90 -10.55 -18.43 -25.88
CA TYR A 90 -10.29 -18.05 -27.28
C TYR A 90 -10.98 -16.73 -27.62
N THR A 91 -10.23 -15.81 -28.22
CA THR A 91 -10.73 -14.56 -28.80
C THR A 91 -9.95 -14.26 -30.07
N GLN A 92 -10.66 -13.97 -31.16
CA GLN A 92 -10.02 -13.62 -32.43
C GLN A 92 -9.44 -12.20 -32.37
N LEU A 93 -8.13 -12.09 -32.54
CA LEU A 93 -7.37 -10.84 -32.45
C LEU A 93 -6.50 -10.65 -33.71
N ASP A 94 -7.15 -10.64 -34.88
CA ASP A 94 -6.47 -10.59 -36.18
C ASP A 94 -5.67 -9.29 -36.38
N GLN A 95 -6.05 -8.19 -35.74
CA GLN A 95 -5.40 -6.88 -35.88
C GLN A 95 -4.23 -6.66 -34.92
N LEU A 96 -4.02 -7.56 -33.95
CA LEU A 96 -2.99 -7.38 -32.93
C LEU A 96 -1.60 -7.48 -33.58
N LYS A 97 -0.81 -6.41 -33.49
CA LYS A 97 0.54 -6.30 -34.08
C LYS A 97 1.64 -6.41 -33.04
N LYS A 98 1.41 -5.94 -31.82
CA LYS A 98 2.45 -5.75 -30.80
C LYS A 98 1.96 -6.06 -29.39
N VAL A 99 2.79 -6.80 -28.65
CA VAL A 99 2.72 -6.99 -27.20
C VAL A 99 4.10 -6.63 -26.61
N SER A 100 4.23 -5.52 -25.89
CA SER A 100 5.55 -5.11 -25.36
C SER A 100 6.00 -5.94 -24.15
N GLY A 101 5.07 -6.57 -23.43
CA GLY A 101 5.34 -7.41 -22.27
C GLY A 101 5.33 -8.93 -22.53
N HIS A 102 5.15 -9.71 -21.46
CA HIS A 102 5.03 -11.17 -21.51
C HIS A 102 3.76 -11.61 -22.23
N PHE A 103 3.86 -12.66 -23.03
CA PHE A 103 2.73 -13.28 -23.73
C PHE A 103 2.45 -14.65 -23.13
N LYS A 104 1.20 -14.93 -22.74
CA LYS A 104 0.78 -16.25 -22.26
C LYS A 104 -0.50 -16.67 -22.96
N CYS A 105 -0.52 -17.86 -23.53
CA CYS A 105 -1.71 -18.40 -24.18
C CYS A 105 -1.86 -19.88 -23.85
N ILE A 106 -3.06 -20.30 -23.43
CA ILE A 106 -3.34 -21.71 -23.09
C ILE A 106 -4.44 -22.32 -23.96
N VAL A 107 -4.85 -21.61 -25.01
CA VAL A 107 -5.83 -22.03 -26.01
C VAL A 107 -5.24 -21.94 -27.41
N ASP A 108 -5.71 -22.78 -28.33
CA ASP A 108 -5.29 -22.73 -29.72
C ASP A 108 -5.68 -21.39 -30.35
N ALA A 109 -4.74 -20.73 -31.02
CA ALA A 109 -4.98 -19.39 -31.56
C ALA A 109 -4.07 -19.07 -32.76
N ALA A 110 -4.56 -18.22 -33.66
CA ALA A 110 -3.79 -17.67 -34.76
C ALA A 110 -3.85 -16.14 -34.73
N PHE A 111 -2.71 -15.49 -34.55
CA PHE A 111 -2.55 -14.04 -34.55
C PHE A 111 -1.89 -13.61 -35.86
N LYS A 112 -2.73 -13.34 -36.87
CA LYS A 112 -2.27 -13.10 -38.25
C LYS A 112 -1.24 -11.97 -38.37
N ASN A 113 -1.40 -10.91 -37.57
CA ASN A 113 -0.58 -9.71 -37.67
C ASN A 113 0.42 -9.53 -36.52
N LEU A 114 0.44 -10.43 -35.54
CA LEU A 114 1.30 -10.27 -34.35
C LEU A 114 2.76 -10.49 -34.72
N GLU A 115 3.54 -9.41 -34.65
CA GLU A 115 4.93 -9.34 -35.11
C GLU A 115 5.90 -9.11 -33.94
N ILE A 116 5.47 -8.39 -32.91
CA ILE A 116 6.32 -7.97 -31.79
C ILE A 116 5.80 -8.58 -30.49
N ILE A 117 6.63 -9.37 -29.81
CA ILE A 117 6.44 -9.77 -28.40
C ILE A 117 7.72 -9.42 -27.65
N GLY A 118 7.65 -8.49 -26.70
CA GLY A 118 8.83 -7.95 -25.99
C GLY A 118 9.26 -8.74 -24.75
N GLY A 119 8.41 -9.63 -24.23
CA GLY A 119 8.71 -10.50 -23.08
C GLY A 119 8.68 -11.99 -23.40
N TYR A 120 8.77 -12.85 -22.36
CA TYR A 120 8.69 -14.31 -22.54
C TYR A 120 7.33 -14.77 -23.12
N ILE A 121 7.33 -15.91 -23.82
CA ILE A 121 6.17 -16.49 -24.51
C ILE A 121 5.75 -17.82 -23.87
N SER A 122 4.76 -17.83 -22.99
CA SER A 122 4.26 -19.07 -22.35
C SER A 122 3.05 -19.65 -23.06
N VAL A 123 3.27 -20.66 -23.89
CA VAL A 123 2.20 -21.46 -24.50
C VAL A 123 2.03 -22.79 -23.76
N LYS A 124 0.85 -23.05 -23.18
CA LYS A 124 0.58 -24.28 -22.39
C LYS A 124 -0.55 -25.09 -23.01
N ASN A 125 -0.24 -26.31 -23.48
CA ASN A 125 -1.21 -27.24 -24.07
C ASN A 125 -2.02 -26.64 -25.24
N ALA A 126 -1.39 -25.75 -26.01
CA ALA A 126 -2.02 -25.07 -27.13
C ALA A 126 -1.05 -24.94 -28.32
N THR A 127 -1.61 -24.87 -29.52
CA THR A 127 -0.94 -24.50 -30.76
C THR A 127 -1.26 -23.05 -31.07
N VAL A 128 -0.26 -22.19 -30.91
CA VAL A 128 -0.42 -20.75 -31.16
C VAL A 128 0.49 -20.36 -32.32
N ASN A 129 -0.09 -19.73 -33.35
CA ASN A 129 0.64 -19.20 -34.48
C ASN A 129 0.61 -17.68 -34.46
N ALA A 130 1.74 -17.03 -34.70
CA ALA A 130 1.85 -15.60 -34.95
C ALA A 130 2.23 -15.36 -36.43
N LYS A 131 2.38 -14.10 -36.85
CA LYS A 131 2.76 -13.73 -38.22
C LYS A 131 4.01 -14.47 -38.72
N ASN A 132 4.97 -14.68 -37.80
CA ASN A 132 6.28 -15.27 -38.10
C ASN A 132 6.34 -16.78 -37.83
N GLY A 133 5.20 -17.46 -37.63
CA GLY A 133 5.13 -18.91 -37.44
C GLY A 133 4.63 -19.35 -36.06
N LYS A 134 4.85 -20.64 -35.73
CA LYS A 134 4.35 -21.25 -34.50
C LYS A 134 5.14 -20.77 -33.27
N LEU A 135 4.43 -20.27 -32.26
CA LEU A 135 4.99 -19.94 -30.96
C LEU A 135 5.30 -21.23 -30.17
N LEU A 136 6.54 -21.40 -29.73
CA LEU A 136 7.00 -22.59 -29.01
C LEU A 136 6.83 -22.44 -27.49
N LYS A 137 6.62 -23.58 -26.81
CA LYS A 137 6.43 -23.71 -25.37
C LYS A 137 7.71 -23.34 -24.59
N THR A 138 7.72 -22.27 -23.80
CA THR A 138 8.85 -21.84 -22.94
C THR A 138 8.97 -22.59 -21.62
N ARG A 139 9.03 -23.93 -21.61
CA ARG A 139 9.45 -24.59 -20.34
C ARG A 139 10.94 -24.73 -20.15
N ASP A 140 11.75 -24.60 -21.20
CA ASP A 140 13.19 -24.71 -21.05
C ASP A 140 13.86 -23.59 -21.85
N ALA A 141 14.46 -22.62 -21.14
CA ALA A 141 15.44 -21.74 -21.76
C ALA A 141 16.47 -22.63 -22.45
N ILE A 142 16.79 -22.37 -23.72
CA ILE A 142 17.65 -23.22 -24.54
C ILE A 142 19.00 -23.34 -23.82
N PRO A 143 19.37 -24.52 -23.30
CA PRO A 143 20.60 -24.68 -22.56
C PRO A 143 21.77 -24.75 -23.55
N ILE A 144 22.72 -23.84 -23.40
CA ILE A 144 23.91 -23.79 -24.23
C ILE A 144 25.12 -24.16 -23.35
N ASN A 145 25.60 -25.39 -23.52
CA ASN A 145 26.79 -25.93 -22.88
C ASN A 145 28.00 -25.88 -23.83
N TYR A 146 27.77 -25.84 -25.15
CA TYR A 146 28.81 -25.89 -26.17
C TYR A 146 28.48 -24.97 -27.34
N GLN A 147 29.51 -24.51 -28.08
CA GLN A 147 29.37 -23.58 -29.20
C GLN A 147 28.41 -24.07 -30.30
N PHE A 148 28.45 -25.36 -30.66
CA PHE A 148 27.56 -25.90 -31.69
C PHE A 148 26.07 -25.73 -31.38
N GLN A 149 25.70 -25.59 -30.09
CA GLN A 149 24.32 -25.33 -29.66
C GLN A 149 23.93 -23.86 -29.86
N ALA A 150 24.91 -22.94 -29.76
CA ALA A 150 24.72 -21.54 -30.13
C ALA A 150 24.63 -21.35 -31.65
N ASP A 151 25.42 -22.11 -32.42
CA ASP A 151 25.48 -22.01 -33.89
C ASP A 151 24.16 -22.40 -34.57
N VAL A 152 23.36 -23.25 -33.93
CA VAL A 152 22.05 -23.70 -34.44
C VAL A 152 20.86 -22.88 -33.91
N LEU A 153 21.12 -21.82 -33.14
CA LEU A 153 20.05 -20.92 -32.68
C LEU A 153 19.34 -20.27 -33.87
N LEU A 154 18.05 -20.03 -33.71
CA LEU A 154 17.23 -19.37 -34.72
C LEU A 154 17.84 -18.00 -35.09
N LYS A 155 17.86 -17.67 -36.37
CA LYS A 155 18.41 -16.39 -36.85
C LYS A 155 17.66 -15.18 -36.28
N ASP A 156 16.36 -15.33 -36.05
CA ASP A 156 15.46 -14.22 -35.72
C ASP A 156 15.41 -13.87 -34.22
N GLY A 157 16.31 -14.39 -33.39
CA GLY A 157 16.57 -13.85 -32.04
C GLY A 157 15.45 -14.00 -31.00
N ILE A 158 14.30 -14.60 -31.32
CA ILE A 158 13.16 -14.75 -30.39
C ILE A 158 13.29 -16.05 -29.60
N PHE A 159 14.00 -16.02 -28.47
CA PHE A 159 14.14 -17.17 -27.58
C PHE A 159 14.70 -16.77 -26.21
N ASP A 160 14.42 -17.61 -25.21
CA ASP A 160 15.12 -17.58 -23.93
C ASP A 160 16.34 -18.51 -24.01
N ILE A 161 17.53 -18.04 -23.64
CA ILE A 161 18.76 -18.84 -23.61
C ILE A 161 19.35 -18.89 -22.20
N LYS A 162 19.86 -20.07 -21.83
CA LYS A 162 20.62 -20.29 -20.61
C LYS A 162 22.00 -20.83 -20.97
N ILE A 163 23.00 -19.97 -20.90
CA ILE A 163 24.38 -20.28 -21.25
C ILE A 163 25.09 -20.82 -20.00
N LEU A 164 25.36 -22.12 -20.02
CA LEU A 164 26.03 -22.87 -18.95
C LEU A 164 27.49 -23.16 -19.27
N GLY A 165 27.81 -23.29 -20.57
CA GLY A 165 29.16 -23.55 -21.05
C GLY A 165 30.04 -22.32 -21.09
N ASN A 166 31.35 -22.54 -21.22
CA ASN A 166 32.35 -21.50 -21.28
C ASN A 166 32.78 -21.20 -22.73
N ASN A 167 33.28 -20.00 -23.00
CA ASN A 167 33.83 -19.58 -24.29
C ASN A 167 32.82 -19.68 -25.45
N ILE A 168 31.57 -19.26 -25.21
CA ILE A 168 30.49 -19.31 -26.21
C ILE A 168 30.32 -17.93 -26.86
N VAL A 169 30.17 -17.93 -28.19
CA VAL A 169 29.87 -16.77 -29.01
C VAL A 169 28.43 -16.85 -29.52
N ILE A 170 27.65 -15.80 -29.27
CA ILE A 170 26.29 -15.65 -29.77
C ILE A 170 26.28 -14.56 -30.86
N PRO A 171 26.13 -14.92 -32.15
CA PRO A 171 26.35 -13.99 -33.27
C PRO A 171 25.16 -13.06 -33.57
N HIS A 172 24.08 -13.12 -32.79
CA HIS A 172 22.84 -12.39 -33.02
C HIS A 172 23.00 -10.89 -32.86
N ARG A 173 22.31 -10.14 -33.73
CA ARG A 173 22.24 -8.68 -33.66
C ARG A 173 21.14 -8.17 -32.72
N GLU A 174 20.05 -8.91 -32.62
CA GLU A 174 18.93 -8.60 -31.74
C GLU A 174 18.45 -9.89 -31.09
N ILE A 175 18.13 -9.83 -29.80
CA ILE A 175 17.51 -10.94 -29.07
C ILE A 175 16.25 -10.45 -28.36
N ARG A 176 15.14 -11.16 -28.57
CA ARG A 176 13.86 -10.97 -27.89
C ARG A 176 13.60 -12.15 -26.97
N GLY A 177 13.92 -11.99 -25.70
CA GLY A 177 13.85 -13.04 -24.69
C GLY A 177 14.90 -12.87 -23.61
N LYS A 178 14.85 -13.76 -22.63
CA LYS A 178 15.74 -13.74 -21.47
C LYS A 178 17.07 -14.39 -21.81
N ILE A 179 18.15 -13.70 -21.52
CA ILE A 179 19.52 -14.22 -21.60
C ILE A 179 20.00 -14.47 -20.17
N SER A 180 20.29 -15.73 -19.83
CA SER A 180 20.89 -16.09 -18.54
C SER A 180 22.26 -16.71 -18.76
N VAL A 181 23.29 -16.12 -18.16
CA VAL A 181 24.68 -16.56 -18.30
C VAL A 181 25.21 -17.03 -16.97
N VAL A 182 25.74 -18.24 -16.95
CA VAL A 182 26.46 -18.85 -15.82
C VAL A 182 27.91 -19.18 -16.20
N GLY A 183 28.12 -19.66 -17.42
CA GLY A 183 29.45 -20.00 -17.91
C GLY A 183 30.35 -18.79 -18.18
N GLU A 184 31.64 -19.05 -18.35
CA GLU A 184 32.71 -18.06 -18.42
C GLU A 184 32.98 -17.58 -19.85
N ASN A 185 33.48 -16.36 -20.01
CA ASN A 185 33.99 -15.84 -21.30
C ASN A 185 32.97 -15.88 -22.45
N ILE A 186 31.77 -15.33 -22.20
CA ILE A 186 30.68 -15.34 -23.19
C ILE A 186 30.68 -14.04 -24.00
N SER A 187 30.59 -14.16 -25.32
CA SER A 187 30.71 -13.04 -26.25
C SER A 187 29.47 -12.87 -27.11
N PHE A 188 29.00 -11.62 -27.23
CA PHE A 188 27.89 -11.20 -28.07
C PHE A 188 28.38 -10.10 -29.02
N PRO A 189 29.20 -10.44 -30.03
CA PRO A 189 29.98 -9.46 -30.80
C PRO A 189 29.12 -8.50 -31.63
N ASN A 190 27.91 -8.91 -32.02
CA ASN A 190 27.05 -8.14 -32.92
C ASN A 190 25.78 -7.62 -32.23
N LEU A 191 25.57 -7.94 -30.95
CA LEU A 191 24.29 -7.71 -30.28
C LEU A 191 24.09 -6.23 -30.00
N GLU A 192 23.20 -5.59 -30.74
CA GLU A 192 22.86 -4.17 -30.62
C GLU A 192 21.63 -3.94 -29.73
N PHE A 193 20.69 -4.89 -29.71
CA PHE A 193 19.40 -4.72 -29.04
C PHE A 193 18.99 -5.96 -28.25
N VAL A 194 18.52 -5.75 -27.02
CA VAL A 194 17.86 -6.80 -26.25
C VAL A 194 16.48 -6.34 -25.79
N HIS A 195 15.47 -7.13 -26.14
CA HIS A 195 14.11 -7.01 -25.65
C HIS A 195 13.85 -8.17 -24.69
N GLY A 196 14.15 -7.96 -23.42
CA GLY A 196 14.15 -9.00 -22.40
C GLY A 196 15.18 -8.73 -21.31
N SER A 197 15.28 -9.68 -20.37
CA SER A 197 16.20 -9.54 -19.24
C SER A 197 17.54 -10.19 -19.52
N LEU A 198 18.65 -9.54 -19.19
CA LEU A 198 19.95 -10.22 -19.07
C LEU A 198 20.28 -10.47 -17.61
N LYS A 199 20.63 -11.72 -17.31
CA LYS A 199 21.09 -12.15 -15.99
C LYS A 199 22.45 -12.80 -16.11
N PHE A 200 23.42 -12.35 -15.32
CA PHE A 200 24.72 -12.97 -15.17
C PHE A 200 24.89 -13.45 -13.74
N ARG A 201 25.38 -14.66 -13.58
CA ARG A 201 25.71 -15.25 -12.28
C ARG A 201 27.00 -16.02 -12.41
N CYS A 202 27.97 -15.73 -11.56
CA CYS A 202 29.12 -16.61 -11.39
C CYS A 202 29.04 -17.39 -10.07
N GLU A 203 29.20 -18.70 -10.14
CA GLU A 203 29.23 -19.59 -8.95
C GLU A 203 30.63 -19.69 -8.32
N TYR A 204 31.68 -19.28 -9.04
CA TYR A 204 33.07 -19.31 -8.56
C TYR A 204 33.48 -18.02 -7.84
N GLN A 205 34.32 -18.13 -6.81
CA GLN A 205 34.83 -16.99 -6.03
C GLN A 205 35.62 -15.95 -6.85
N ILE A 206 36.10 -16.33 -8.04
CA ILE A 206 36.87 -15.47 -8.96
C ILE A 206 36.02 -14.87 -10.09
N GLY A 207 34.69 -14.88 -9.98
CA GLY A 207 33.77 -14.49 -11.05
C GLY A 207 33.95 -13.10 -11.63
N HIS A 208 34.50 -12.17 -10.84
CA HIS A 208 34.88 -10.83 -11.27
C HIS A 208 36.05 -10.80 -12.28
N LYS A 209 36.73 -11.93 -12.52
CA LYS A 209 37.82 -12.06 -13.52
C LYS A 209 37.33 -12.57 -14.87
N PHE A 210 36.08 -13.03 -14.97
CA PHE A 210 35.54 -13.55 -16.21
C PHE A 210 35.16 -12.42 -17.16
N THR A 211 35.38 -12.63 -18.45
CA THR A 211 35.21 -11.58 -19.46
C THR A 211 33.95 -11.81 -20.29
N HIS A 212 32.88 -11.08 -20.02
CA HIS A 212 31.70 -11.07 -20.88
C HIS A 212 31.76 -9.90 -21.86
N TYR A 213 31.54 -10.15 -23.14
CA TYR A 213 31.80 -9.16 -24.20
C TYR A 213 30.51 -8.71 -24.91
N PHE A 214 30.20 -7.41 -24.82
CA PHE A 214 29.05 -6.75 -25.44
C PHE A 214 29.49 -5.44 -26.14
N PRO A 215 30.30 -5.50 -27.21
CA PRO A 215 30.96 -4.33 -27.76
C PRO A 215 30.01 -3.30 -28.36
N VAL A 216 28.84 -3.71 -28.83
CA VAL A 216 27.93 -2.87 -29.63
C VAL A 216 26.50 -2.83 -29.07
N LEU A 217 26.27 -3.30 -27.84
CA LEU A 217 24.93 -3.28 -27.24
C LEU A 217 24.54 -1.84 -26.94
N LYS A 218 23.53 -1.31 -27.64
CA LYS A 218 23.11 0.09 -27.59
C LYS A 218 21.91 0.33 -26.69
N LYS A 219 20.94 -0.59 -26.71
CA LYS A 219 19.69 -0.42 -25.97
C LYS A 219 19.15 -1.74 -25.42
N LEU A 220 18.58 -1.66 -24.23
CA LEU A 220 17.99 -2.79 -23.53
C LEU A 220 16.62 -2.43 -22.96
N ILE A 221 15.62 -3.21 -23.34
CA ILE A 221 14.25 -3.11 -22.83
C ILE A 221 13.98 -4.31 -21.93
N GLY A 222 14.16 -4.14 -20.63
CA GLY A 222 14.10 -5.22 -19.64
C GLY A 222 15.08 -5.04 -18.48
N ASN A 223 15.28 -6.08 -17.68
CA ASN A 223 16.08 -5.99 -16.46
C ASN A 223 17.51 -6.50 -16.68
N LEU A 224 18.46 -5.81 -16.06
CA LEU A 224 19.84 -6.25 -15.91
C LEU A 224 20.07 -6.77 -14.50
N LYS A 225 20.49 -8.02 -14.36
CA LYS A 225 20.89 -8.58 -13.06
C LYS A 225 22.28 -9.18 -13.11
N PHE A 226 23.13 -8.80 -12.16
CA PHE A 226 24.50 -9.29 -12.03
C PHE A 226 24.73 -9.84 -10.62
N GLU A 227 25.26 -11.05 -10.54
CA GLU A 227 25.61 -11.72 -9.29
C GLU A 227 27.07 -12.23 -9.41
N ASN A 228 27.99 -11.65 -8.62
CA ASN A 228 29.42 -12.01 -8.57
C ASN A 228 30.15 -11.96 -9.94
N THR A 229 29.97 -10.89 -10.71
CA THR A 229 30.56 -10.77 -12.06
C THR A 229 31.09 -9.35 -12.34
N SER A 230 31.99 -9.24 -13.33
CA SER A 230 32.50 -7.97 -13.83
C SER A 230 32.25 -7.83 -15.33
N ILE A 231 31.57 -6.77 -15.76
CA ILE A 231 31.17 -6.58 -17.17
C ILE A 231 31.31 -5.11 -17.60
N LEU A 232 31.68 -4.90 -18.87
CA LEU A 232 31.74 -3.60 -19.52
C LEU A 232 30.71 -3.53 -20.65
N PHE A 233 29.88 -2.49 -20.65
CA PHE A 233 28.95 -2.16 -21.74
C PHE A 233 29.35 -0.83 -22.39
N PRO A 234 30.28 -0.83 -23.37
CA PRO A 234 30.87 0.40 -23.90
C PRO A 234 29.87 1.30 -24.64
N GLU A 235 28.89 0.73 -25.34
CA GLU A 235 27.94 1.47 -26.19
C GLU A 235 26.50 1.55 -25.63
N LEU A 236 26.23 0.99 -24.44
CA LEU A 236 24.87 0.92 -23.91
C LEU A 236 24.42 2.31 -23.44
N GLN A 237 23.46 2.90 -24.15
CA GLN A 237 22.98 4.27 -23.95
C GLN A 237 21.71 4.33 -23.09
N GLU A 238 20.82 3.35 -23.23
CA GLU A 238 19.51 3.37 -22.58
C GLU A 238 19.09 1.99 -22.07
N THR A 239 18.61 1.95 -20.82
CA THR A 239 17.90 0.80 -20.27
C THR A 239 16.56 1.20 -19.69
N SER A 240 15.47 0.52 -20.04
CA SER A 240 14.13 0.87 -19.52
C SER A 240 13.75 0.16 -18.21
N GLY A 241 14.40 -0.97 -17.88
CA GLY A 241 14.11 -1.75 -16.68
C GLY A 241 15.13 -1.54 -15.57
N SER A 242 15.15 -2.45 -14.61
CA SER A 242 15.98 -2.33 -13.41
C SER A 242 17.38 -2.90 -13.63
N ILE A 243 18.40 -2.14 -13.23
CA ILE A 243 19.79 -2.59 -13.05
C ILE A 243 19.96 -3.03 -11.61
N HIS A 244 20.27 -4.31 -11.39
CA HIS A 244 20.47 -4.88 -10.07
C HIS A 244 21.82 -5.61 -9.99
N LEU A 245 22.69 -5.13 -9.09
CA LEU A 245 23.98 -5.76 -8.79
C LEU A 245 23.95 -6.32 -7.36
N GLU A 246 24.38 -7.57 -7.20
CA GLU A 246 24.49 -8.28 -5.92
C GLU A 246 25.85 -9.01 -5.83
N ASN A 247 26.25 -9.38 -4.60
CA ASN A 247 27.38 -10.25 -4.30
C ASN A 247 28.72 -9.80 -4.92
N GLY A 248 29.11 -8.53 -4.70
CA GLY A 248 30.42 -8.01 -5.14
C GLY A 248 30.57 -7.87 -6.65
N SER A 249 29.49 -7.56 -7.38
CA SER A 249 29.54 -7.35 -8.83
C SER A 249 30.09 -5.96 -9.18
N TYR A 250 30.80 -5.83 -10.29
CA TYR A 250 31.34 -4.54 -10.77
C TYR A 250 31.00 -4.33 -12.24
N VAL A 251 30.17 -3.33 -12.57
CA VAL A 251 29.74 -3.10 -13.96
C VAL A 251 30.03 -1.68 -14.40
N THR A 252 30.65 -1.52 -15.57
CA THR A 252 30.98 -0.20 -16.14
C THR A 252 30.07 0.11 -17.31
N PHE A 253 29.45 1.29 -17.28
CA PHE A 253 28.53 1.77 -18.31
C PHE A 253 28.99 3.14 -18.86
N PRO A 254 30.01 3.22 -19.73
CA PRO A 254 30.60 4.48 -20.16
C PRO A 254 29.65 5.41 -20.92
N ALA A 255 28.65 4.86 -21.62
CA ALA A 255 27.74 5.60 -22.49
C ALA A 255 26.30 5.67 -21.96
N LEU A 256 26.00 5.12 -20.78
CA LEU A 256 24.62 5.01 -20.30
C LEU A 256 24.11 6.37 -19.82
N GLU A 257 23.19 6.95 -20.58
CA GLU A 257 22.58 8.25 -20.30
C GLU A 257 21.30 8.09 -19.46
N LYS A 258 20.53 7.02 -19.70
CA LYS A 258 19.20 6.83 -19.11
C LYS A 258 18.97 5.42 -18.58
N SER A 259 18.36 5.33 -17.40
CA SER A 259 18.05 4.06 -16.74
C SER A 259 16.64 4.01 -16.13
N GLY A 260 16.16 2.80 -15.86
CA GLY A 260 14.97 2.55 -15.04
C GLY A 260 15.31 2.66 -13.55
N ASN A 261 15.24 1.55 -12.81
CA ASN A 261 15.73 1.51 -11.42
C ASN A 261 17.20 1.11 -11.37
N ILE A 262 17.94 1.60 -10.38
CA ILE A 262 19.31 1.17 -10.09
C ILE A 262 19.36 0.71 -8.63
N ILE A 263 19.74 -0.55 -8.42
CA ILE A 263 19.86 -1.18 -7.11
C ILE A 263 21.23 -1.85 -7.03
N LEU A 264 22.07 -1.37 -6.11
CA LEU A 264 23.43 -1.83 -5.92
C LEU A 264 23.60 -2.36 -4.48
N ASN A 265 23.78 -3.68 -4.32
CA ASN A 265 23.80 -4.36 -3.03
C ASN A 265 25.03 -5.26 -2.83
N GLY A 266 25.29 -5.61 -1.56
CA GLY A 266 26.24 -6.69 -1.22
C GLY A 266 27.68 -6.40 -1.67
N GLY A 267 28.17 -5.18 -1.44
CA GLY A 267 29.52 -4.76 -1.82
C GLY A 267 29.74 -4.60 -3.32
N SER A 268 28.68 -4.50 -4.12
CA SER A 268 28.77 -4.27 -5.56
C SER A 268 28.99 -2.79 -5.90
N GLY A 269 29.60 -2.52 -7.05
CA GLY A 269 29.84 -1.17 -7.57
C GLY A 269 29.46 -1.02 -9.04
N ALA A 270 29.14 0.19 -9.46
CA ALA A 270 28.93 0.50 -10.88
C ALA A 270 29.44 1.91 -11.20
N VAL A 271 29.87 2.09 -12.46
CA VAL A 271 30.42 3.36 -12.95
C VAL A 271 29.52 3.93 -14.03
N PHE A 272 29.04 5.16 -13.80
CA PHE A 272 28.06 5.87 -14.62
C PHE A 272 28.55 7.30 -14.93
N PRO A 273 29.50 7.48 -15.86
CA PRO A 273 30.13 8.78 -16.07
C PRO A 273 29.19 9.80 -16.75
N VAL A 274 28.19 9.34 -17.51
CA VAL A 274 27.28 10.19 -18.32
C VAL A 274 25.80 9.99 -18.00
N LEU A 275 25.47 9.24 -16.94
CA LEU A 275 24.08 8.98 -16.55
C LEU A 275 23.43 10.28 -16.06
N THR A 276 22.39 10.71 -16.75
CA THR A 276 21.67 11.97 -16.49
C THR A 276 20.27 11.73 -15.92
N ASP A 277 19.61 10.64 -16.34
CA ASP A 277 18.22 10.33 -15.99
C ASP A 277 18.03 8.92 -15.40
N ILE A 278 17.32 8.85 -14.27
CA ILE A 278 16.79 7.61 -13.68
C ILE A 278 15.27 7.73 -13.59
N ASN A 279 14.55 6.98 -14.41
CA ASN A 279 13.07 7.00 -14.44
C ASN A 279 12.43 6.23 -13.27
N GLY A 280 13.23 5.51 -12.49
CA GLY A 280 12.83 4.79 -11.28
C GLY A 280 13.56 5.27 -10.02
N ASN A 281 13.91 4.33 -9.16
CA ASN A 281 14.61 4.57 -7.90
C ASN A 281 16.11 4.33 -8.04
N PHE A 282 16.91 5.08 -7.29
CA PHE A 282 18.32 4.81 -7.06
C PHE A 282 18.52 4.36 -5.60
N GLN A 283 19.06 3.16 -5.42
CA GLN A 283 19.41 2.59 -4.13
C GLN A 283 20.80 1.99 -4.18
N TYR A 284 21.64 2.39 -3.25
CA TYR A 284 22.97 1.84 -3.07
C TYR A 284 23.16 1.45 -1.61
N ASN A 285 23.62 0.22 -1.38
CA ASN A 285 23.97 -0.33 -0.06
C ASN A 285 25.38 -0.95 -0.10
N GLY A 286 26.32 -0.31 -0.80
CA GLY A 286 27.73 -0.68 -0.79
C GLY A 286 28.51 0.06 0.29
N SER A 287 29.79 -0.29 0.44
CA SER A 287 30.70 0.30 1.44
C SER A 287 31.51 1.49 0.92
N GLU A 288 31.61 1.66 -0.40
CA GLU A 288 32.37 2.74 -1.05
C GLU A 288 31.43 3.85 -1.49
N LYS A 289 31.94 5.05 -1.84
CA LYS A 289 31.11 6.13 -2.37
C LYS A 289 30.88 5.97 -3.88
N CYS A 290 29.63 6.03 -4.32
CA CYS A 290 29.22 6.07 -5.72
C CYS A 290 29.06 7.51 -6.17
N TYR A 291 29.86 7.93 -7.17
CA TYR A 291 29.81 9.28 -7.74
C TYR A 291 28.95 9.29 -9.02
N LEU A 292 27.89 10.09 -9.00
CA LEU A 292 26.92 10.26 -10.08
C LEU A 292 27.00 11.70 -10.59
N ASN A 293 28.18 12.08 -11.11
CA ASN A 293 28.49 13.48 -11.42
C ASN A 293 27.60 14.07 -12.52
N ALA A 294 27.11 13.27 -13.47
CA ALA A 294 26.23 13.73 -14.53
C ALA A 294 24.74 13.65 -14.17
N LEU A 295 24.38 13.04 -13.04
CA LEU A 295 22.98 12.75 -12.71
C LEU A 295 22.23 14.04 -12.38
N GLN A 296 21.13 14.26 -13.09
CA GLN A 296 20.28 15.44 -12.96
C GLN A 296 18.87 15.09 -12.49
N TYR A 297 18.35 13.92 -12.88
CA TYR A 297 16.94 13.57 -12.66
C TYR A 297 16.78 12.16 -12.09
N VAL A 298 16.02 12.05 -10.98
CA VAL A 298 15.55 10.76 -10.43
C VAL A 298 14.05 10.82 -10.21
N LYS A 299 13.24 10.23 -11.09
CA LYS A 299 11.78 10.34 -10.99
C LYS A 299 11.21 9.68 -9.74
N GLY A 300 11.81 8.58 -9.27
CA GLY A 300 11.43 7.88 -8.06
C GLY A 300 12.19 8.36 -6.82
N VAL A 301 12.67 7.42 -6.03
CA VAL A 301 13.41 7.69 -4.79
C VAL A 301 14.91 7.81 -5.08
N PHE A 302 15.52 8.91 -4.65
CA PHE A 302 16.97 9.03 -4.56
C PHE A 302 17.43 8.80 -3.11
N ASN A 303 18.12 7.69 -2.87
CA ASN A 303 18.73 7.38 -1.58
C ASN A 303 20.22 7.77 -1.59
N THR A 304 20.62 8.68 -0.70
CA THR A 304 22.01 9.18 -0.63
C THR A 304 22.99 8.29 0.13
N TYR A 305 22.56 7.13 0.62
CA TYR A 305 23.48 6.20 1.29
C TYR A 305 24.67 5.87 0.38
N ASN A 306 25.86 6.34 0.78
CA ASN A 306 27.10 6.21 0.02
C ASN A 306 27.01 6.70 -1.43
N ALA A 307 26.15 7.66 -1.75
CA ALA A 307 25.97 8.16 -3.10
C ALA A 307 26.05 9.69 -3.16
N VAL A 308 26.79 10.22 -4.13
CA VAL A 308 27.02 11.65 -4.31
C VAL A 308 26.60 12.03 -5.74
N ALA A 309 25.60 12.91 -5.85
CA ALA A 309 25.09 13.42 -7.12
C ALA A 309 25.09 14.96 -7.09
N PRO A 310 26.23 15.63 -7.39
CA PRO A 310 26.36 17.07 -7.20
C PRO A 310 25.43 17.88 -8.10
N ASN A 311 25.15 17.39 -9.31
CA ASN A 311 24.34 18.08 -10.32
C ASN A 311 22.85 17.70 -10.29
N ILE A 312 22.39 17.02 -9.24
CA ILE A 312 20.99 16.62 -9.12
C ILE A 312 20.10 17.86 -9.09
N ALA A 313 19.13 17.91 -10.01
CA ALA A 313 18.23 19.05 -10.20
C ALA A 313 16.81 18.71 -9.75
N GLU A 314 16.34 17.48 -9.97
CA GLU A 314 15.00 17.05 -9.57
C GLU A 314 14.95 15.59 -9.12
N VAL A 315 14.21 15.35 -8.03
CA VAL A 315 13.95 14.00 -7.52
C VAL A 315 12.46 13.79 -7.22
N GLY A 316 12.02 12.53 -7.17
CA GLY A 316 10.72 12.15 -6.61
C GLY A 316 10.73 12.30 -5.10
N ASP A 317 11.21 11.27 -4.41
CA ASP A 317 11.47 11.29 -2.97
C ASP A 317 12.97 11.35 -2.69
N LEU A 318 13.35 12.01 -1.60
CA LEU A 318 14.74 12.14 -1.17
C LEU A 318 14.94 11.47 0.20
N ILE A 319 15.83 10.48 0.27
CA ILE A 319 16.24 9.84 1.52
C ILE A 319 17.69 10.21 1.82
N ILE A 320 17.93 10.84 2.97
CA ILE A 320 19.23 11.39 3.33
C ILE A 320 19.86 10.56 4.46
N HIS A 321 21.07 10.06 4.18
CA HIS A 321 21.83 9.17 5.08
C HIS A 321 23.10 9.76 5.64
N GLU A 322 23.67 10.83 5.08
CA GLU A 322 24.83 11.55 5.62
C GLU A 322 24.64 13.07 5.44
N THR A 323 25.66 13.88 5.73
CA THR A 323 25.66 15.31 5.41
C THR A 323 25.89 15.48 3.91
N ASP A 324 24.85 15.94 3.20
CA ASP A 324 24.87 16.17 1.76
C ASP A 324 24.65 17.66 1.44
N SER A 325 25.29 18.15 0.38
CA SER A 325 25.04 19.48 -0.17
C SER A 325 24.29 19.35 -1.49
N PHE A 326 23.10 19.95 -1.58
CA PHE A 326 22.25 19.95 -2.77
C PHE A 326 22.22 21.33 -3.43
N GLU A 327 23.36 21.75 -3.97
CA GLU A 327 23.49 23.11 -4.53
C GLU A 327 22.65 23.33 -5.78
N HIS A 328 22.40 22.29 -6.57
CA HIS A 328 21.65 22.36 -7.84
C HIS A 328 20.22 21.83 -7.76
N LEU A 329 19.80 21.27 -6.61
CA LEU A 329 18.49 20.65 -6.47
C LEU A 329 17.40 21.72 -6.41
N GLN A 330 16.57 21.76 -7.45
CA GLN A 330 15.49 22.71 -7.63
C GLN A 330 14.14 22.15 -7.20
N LYS A 331 13.94 20.83 -7.33
CA LYS A 331 12.62 20.22 -7.17
C LYS A 331 12.65 18.86 -6.49
N ILE A 332 11.82 18.69 -5.48
CA ILE A 332 11.51 17.40 -4.85
C ILE A 332 10.01 17.18 -5.01
N ASN A 333 9.59 16.21 -5.81
CA ASN A 333 8.16 16.01 -6.13
C ASN A 333 7.36 15.39 -4.98
N GLY A 334 8.02 14.67 -4.08
CA GLY A 334 7.44 14.00 -2.94
C GLY A 334 8.05 14.51 -1.64
N LYS A 335 8.58 13.62 -0.80
CA LYS A 335 9.02 13.91 0.57
C LYS A 335 10.53 13.87 0.74
N VAL A 336 11.00 14.55 1.79
CA VAL A 336 12.34 14.38 2.35
C VAL A 336 12.26 13.49 3.59
N GLN A 337 13.11 12.47 3.67
CA GLN A 337 13.20 11.57 4.81
C GLN A 337 14.63 11.51 5.36
N LEU A 338 14.77 11.76 6.66
CA LEU A 338 16.01 11.52 7.40
C LEU A 338 16.01 10.13 8.03
N MET A 339 17.09 9.36 7.84
CA MET A 339 17.22 8.01 8.42
C MET A 339 17.80 8.00 9.84
N TYR A 340 18.53 9.05 10.23
CA TYR A 340 19.14 9.17 11.56
C TYR A 340 18.75 10.52 12.21
N GLN A 341 18.72 10.57 13.55
CA GLN A 341 18.20 11.71 14.34
C GLN A 341 19.23 12.83 14.63
N GLU A 342 20.51 12.64 14.31
CA GLU A 342 21.54 13.63 14.62
C GLU A 342 21.49 14.83 13.67
N SER A 343 21.77 16.02 14.20
CA SER A 343 21.73 17.28 13.47
C SER A 343 22.66 17.26 12.26
N ARG A 344 22.10 17.28 11.06
CA ARG A 344 22.88 17.33 9.81
C ARG A 344 22.68 18.66 9.13
N ASN A 345 23.79 19.22 8.68
CA ASN A 345 23.81 20.47 7.93
C ASN A 345 23.57 20.17 6.45
N VAL A 346 22.31 20.00 6.05
CA VAL A 346 21.95 19.83 4.64
C VAL A 346 21.62 21.20 4.06
N ASN A 347 22.21 21.50 2.90
CA ASN A 347 21.99 22.77 2.23
C ASN A 347 21.00 22.62 1.07
N PHE A 348 19.84 23.28 1.16
CA PHE A 348 18.81 23.36 0.10
C PHE A 348 18.75 24.76 -0.54
N LYS A 349 19.90 25.32 -0.89
CA LYS A 349 20.02 26.70 -1.39
C LYS A 349 19.15 26.99 -2.63
N SER A 350 19.03 26.02 -3.53
CA SER A 350 18.35 26.20 -4.83
C SER A 350 16.97 25.56 -4.89
N LEU A 351 16.48 24.96 -3.80
CA LEU A 351 15.21 24.23 -3.79
C LEU A 351 14.04 25.21 -3.93
N GLU A 352 13.33 25.13 -5.06
CA GLU A 352 12.21 26.01 -5.38
C GLU A 352 10.85 25.33 -5.11
N TYR A 353 10.77 24.01 -5.22
CA TYR A 353 9.55 23.24 -5.05
C TYR A 353 9.74 22.01 -4.17
N LEU A 354 8.80 21.82 -3.25
CA LEU A 354 8.71 20.63 -2.41
C LEU A 354 7.30 20.02 -2.45
N GLY A 355 7.21 18.72 -2.73
CA GLY A 355 5.95 18.00 -2.78
C GLY A 355 5.27 17.85 -1.43
N GLN A 356 6.04 17.56 -0.40
CA GLN A 356 5.53 17.35 0.94
C GLN A 356 6.48 17.83 2.03
N TRP A 357 5.93 18.57 2.98
CA TRP A 357 6.59 18.98 4.21
C TRP A 357 5.75 18.64 5.44
N GLY A 358 6.34 17.97 6.42
CA GLY A 358 5.64 17.66 7.67
C GLY A 358 6.41 16.76 8.64
N ASP A 359 7.74 16.72 8.52
CA ASP A 359 8.60 15.95 9.40
C ASP A 359 9.32 16.91 10.34
N SER A 360 8.98 16.86 11.64
CA SER A 360 9.58 17.73 12.65
C SER A 360 11.09 17.52 12.80
N ARG A 361 11.64 16.39 12.34
CA ARG A 361 13.10 16.14 12.34
C ARG A 361 13.87 17.08 11.41
N LEU A 362 13.18 17.73 10.47
CA LEU A 362 13.75 18.72 9.55
C LEU A 362 13.56 20.17 10.05
N GLN A 363 13.15 20.36 11.31
CA GLN A 363 13.03 21.68 11.90
C GLN A 363 14.39 22.41 11.91
N GLY A 364 14.38 23.69 11.54
CA GLY A 364 15.59 24.53 11.48
C GLY A 364 16.31 24.54 10.12
N PHE A 365 15.88 23.70 9.16
CA PHE A 365 16.40 23.74 7.80
C PHE A 365 15.91 25.02 7.10
N GLN A 366 16.81 25.65 6.33
CA GLN A 366 16.52 26.86 5.57
C GLN A 366 16.32 26.54 4.10
N PHE A 367 15.28 27.12 3.50
CA PHE A 367 14.95 26.97 2.09
C PHE A 367 14.85 28.36 1.43
N PRO A 368 15.98 29.03 1.19
CA PRO A 368 16.00 30.44 0.78
C PRO A 368 15.37 30.69 -0.61
N ALA A 369 15.35 29.68 -1.49
CA ALA A 369 14.77 29.76 -2.83
C ALA A 369 13.36 29.17 -2.92
N LEU A 370 12.77 28.70 -1.82
CA LEU A 370 11.50 27.96 -1.86
C LEU A 370 10.35 28.87 -2.27
N LYS A 371 9.65 28.47 -3.33
CA LYS A 371 8.49 29.20 -3.88
C LYS A 371 7.18 28.48 -3.58
N CYS A 372 7.19 27.16 -3.43
CA CYS A 372 5.99 26.37 -3.31
C CYS A 372 6.21 25.08 -2.51
N ILE A 373 5.28 24.78 -1.61
CA ILE A 373 5.09 23.46 -1.00
C ILE A 373 3.73 22.92 -1.45
N ASN A 374 3.66 21.71 -1.99
CA ASN A 374 2.37 21.19 -2.43
C ASN A 374 1.50 20.75 -1.25
N ASN A 375 2.05 19.99 -0.30
CA ASN A 375 1.34 19.55 0.91
C ASN A 375 2.16 19.86 2.17
N TYR A 376 1.61 20.64 3.08
CA TYR A 376 2.28 21.10 4.31
C TYR A 376 1.49 20.67 5.55
N LEU A 377 2.13 20.04 6.51
CA LEU A 377 1.56 19.80 7.85
C LEU A 377 1.86 20.99 8.76
N TYR A 378 0.80 21.66 9.19
CA TYR A 378 0.87 22.81 10.08
C TYR A 378 1.59 22.47 11.39
N GLY A 379 2.37 23.45 11.90
CA GLY A 379 3.08 23.34 13.18
C GLY A 379 4.41 22.57 13.13
N THR A 380 4.83 22.07 11.96
CA THR A 380 6.10 21.35 11.84
C THR A 380 7.32 22.25 11.60
N ASN A 381 7.12 23.39 10.94
CA ASN A 381 8.11 24.48 10.83
C ASN A 381 7.37 25.78 10.49
N PRO A 382 7.41 26.83 11.33
CA PRO A 382 6.64 28.05 11.09
C PRO A 382 7.13 28.81 9.85
N GLY A 383 6.21 29.52 9.16
CA GLY A 383 6.54 30.47 8.09
C GLY A 383 6.40 29.94 6.66
N PHE A 384 5.86 28.72 6.49
CA PHE A 384 5.64 28.10 5.18
C PHE A 384 4.19 28.05 4.74
N GLU A 385 3.26 28.53 5.57
CA GLU A 385 1.83 28.46 5.34
C GLU A 385 1.42 29.18 4.04
N GLN A 386 2.04 30.33 3.75
CA GLN A 386 1.75 31.12 2.54
C GLN A 386 2.34 30.49 1.27
N LEU A 387 3.34 29.60 1.39
CA LEU A 387 3.93 28.88 0.26
C LEU A 387 3.20 27.56 -0.02
N ALA A 388 2.33 27.11 0.89
CA ALA A 388 1.67 25.84 0.81
C ALA A 388 0.39 25.90 -0.04
N LYS A 389 0.26 24.98 -1.02
CA LYS A 389 -1.00 24.80 -1.76
C LYS A 389 -2.07 24.16 -0.90
N ASN A 390 -1.71 23.11 -0.16
CA ASN A 390 -2.58 22.42 0.77
C ASN A 390 -1.97 22.42 2.17
N ILE A 391 -2.67 23.02 3.12
CA ILE A 391 -2.30 22.98 4.54
C ILE A 391 -3.13 21.92 5.23
N TYR A 392 -2.46 21.04 5.96
CA TYR A 392 -3.07 19.98 6.75
C TYR A 392 -2.90 20.26 8.24
N PHE A 393 -3.95 20.02 9.00
CA PHE A 393 -4.00 20.16 10.45
C PHE A 393 -4.26 18.79 11.06
N LYS A 394 -3.35 18.31 11.92
CA LYS A 394 -3.57 17.08 12.68
C LYS A 394 -4.39 17.41 13.93
N ILE A 395 -5.68 17.16 13.87
CA ILE A 395 -6.62 17.53 14.94
C ILE A 395 -6.46 16.64 16.17
N ASN A 396 -6.26 15.34 15.92
CA ASN A 396 -5.99 14.33 16.93
C ASN A 396 -5.32 13.12 16.26
N ASN A 397 -5.19 12.01 16.98
CA ASN A 397 -4.54 10.80 16.45
C ASN A 397 -5.29 10.10 15.31
N ASN A 398 -6.53 10.47 15.01
CA ASN A 398 -7.37 9.78 14.03
C ASN A 398 -7.69 10.61 12.78
N ILE A 399 -7.52 11.94 12.80
CA ILE A 399 -8.01 12.81 11.73
C ILE A 399 -7.04 13.94 11.39
N TYR A 400 -6.91 14.17 10.08
CA TYR A 400 -6.26 15.33 9.49
C TYR A 400 -7.29 16.13 8.70
N LEU A 401 -7.30 17.46 8.87
CA LEU A 401 -8.16 18.38 8.12
C LEU A 401 -7.35 19.22 7.16
N THR A 402 -7.97 19.58 6.04
CA THR A 402 -7.52 20.64 5.13
C THR A 402 -8.75 21.48 4.74
N LYS A 403 -8.56 22.52 3.93
CA LYS A 403 -9.58 23.53 3.59
C LYS A 403 -10.94 22.93 3.18
N ASP A 404 -10.92 21.88 2.38
CA ASP A 404 -12.13 21.30 1.78
C ASP A 404 -12.32 19.80 2.09
N HIS A 405 -11.33 19.17 2.73
CA HIS A 405 -11.32 17.72 2.93
C HIS A 405 -10.79 17.31 4.30
N PHE A 406 -11.03 16.06 4.66
CA PHE A 406 -10.43 15.38 5.80
C PHE A 406 -9.95 13.98 5.42
N ILE A 407 -9.01 13.46 6.20
CA ILE A 407 -8.49 12.12 6.08
C ILE A 407 -8.53 11.47 7.46
N VAL A 408 -9.13 10.27 7.53
CA VAL A 408 -9.14 9.45 8.75
C VAL A 408 -7.92 8.52 8.71
N SER A 409 -6.89 8.84 9.47
CA SER A 409 -5.68 8.01 9.53
C SER A 409 -4.93 8.20 10.84
N ARG A 410 -4.32 7.11 11.30
CA ARG A 410 -3.38 7.09 12.43
C ARG A 410 -1.92 7.11 11.97
N MET A 411 -1.69 7.12 10.66
CA MET A 411 -0.34 7.09 10.10
C MET A 411 0.35 8.44 10.25
N PHE A 412 1.68 8.41 10.14
CA PHE A 412 2.48 9.63 10.01
C PHE A 412 2.15 10.34 8.70
N PHE A 413 2.20 11.67 8.73
CA PHE A 413 1.77 12.54 7.63
C PHE A 413 2.26 12.16 6.22
N PRO A 414 3.52 11.73 6.01
CA PRO A 414 3.99 11.19 4.73
C PRO A 414 3.11 10.13 4.09
N TYR A 415 2.49 9.28 4.90
CA TYR A 415 1.66 8.16 4.44
C TYR A 415 0.17 8.51 4.41
N VAL A 416 -0.23 9.57 5.12
CA VAL A 416 -1.63 10.03 5.17
C VAL A 416 -2.13 10.47 3.80
N LEU A 417 -1.27 11.04 2.95
CA LEU A 417 -1.67 11.51 1.62
C LEU A 417 -2.05 10.37 0.65
N GLN A 418 -1.71 9.12 0.97
CA GLN A 418 -2.10 7.94 0.21
C GLN A 418 -3.46 7.38 0.65
N GLU A 419 -3.96 7.82 1.81
CA GLU A 419 -5.24 7.39 2.35
C GLU A 419 -6.41 8.08 1.65
N LYS A 420 -7.59 7.49 1.79
CA LYS A 420 -8.80 8.05 1.17
C LYS A 420 -9.15 9.40 1.80
N SER A 421 -9.23 10.41 0.96
CA SER A 421 -9.71 11.75 1.33
C SER A 421 -11.22 11.86 1.16
N TYR A 422 -11.86 12.57 2.10
CA TYR A 422 -13.30 12.78 2.14
C TYR A 422 -13.61 14.28 2.22
N PRO A 423 -14.69 14.77 1.58
CA PRO A 423 -15.05 16.19 1.64
C PRO A 423 -15.50 16.60 3.06
N LEU A 424 -15.26 17.84 3.47
CA LEU A 424 -15.68 18.36 4.79
C LEU A 424 -17.19 18.22 5.03
N ARG A 425 -18.02 18.30 3.98
CA ARG A 425 -19.46 18.02 4.07
C ARG A 425 -19.75 16.67 4.74
N LYS A 426 -18.93 15.66 4.46
CA LYS A 426 -19.05 14.33 5.06
C LYS A 426 -18.60 14.30 6.52
N LEU A 427 -17.62 15.12 6.91
CA LEU A 427 -17.25 15.30 8.32
C LEU A 427 -18.41 15.90 9.11
N VAL A 428 -19.04 16.96 8.60
CA VAL A 428 -20.20 17.59 9.25
C VAL A 428 -21.34 16.59 9.46
N ALA A 429 -21.62 15.75 8.46
CA ALA A 429 -22.62 14.68 8.58
C ALA A 429 -22.31 13.68 9.72
N ILE A 430 -21.01 13.41 9.98
CA ILE A 430 -20.54 12.54 11.08
C ILE A 430 -20.64 13.27 12.42
N LEU A 431 -20.17 14.51 12.51
CA LEU A 431 -20.23 15.32 13.75
C LEU A 431 -21.68 15.42 14.26
N LYS A 432 -22.63 15.58 13.35
CA LYS A 432 -24.07 15.61 13.66
C LYS A 432 -24.66 14.31 14.22
N LEU A 433 -23.95 13.18 14.15
CA LEU A 433 -24.37 11.95 14.84
C LEU A 433 -24.32 12.11 16.36
N ARG A 434 -23.44 13.00 16.85
CA ARG A 434 -23.24 13.26 18.28
C ARG A 434 -23.72 14.64 18.71
N HIS A 435 -23.59 15.64 17.84
CA HIS A 435 -23.82 17.04 18.18
C HIS A 435 -25.10 17.57 17.55
N SER A 436 -25.99 18.12 18.36
CA SER A 436 -27.29 18.64 17.92
C SER A 436 -27.19 19.99 17.19
N SER A 437 -26.17 20.80 17.48
CA SER A 437 -25.92 22.11 16.88
C SER A 437 -24.42 22.39 16.75
N PHE A 438 -24.03 23.38 15.94
CA PHE A 438 -22.63 23.80 15.81
C PHE A 438 -22.07 24.26 17.17
N GLN A 439 -22.82 25.07 17.93
CA GLN A 439 -22.45 25.48 19.29
C GLN A 439 -22.23 24.30 20.24
N ASN A 440 -23.01 23.22 20.07
CA ASN A 440 -22.81 22.00 20.86
C ASN A 440 -21.52 21.27 20.48
N PHE A 441 -21.19 21.20 19.18
CA PHE A 441 -19.92 20.68 18.71
C PHE A 441 -18.73 21.51 19.22
N GLU A 442 -18.82 22.83 19.09
CA GLU A 442 -17.78 23.78 19.51
C GLU A 442 -17.41 23.57 20.98
N THR A 443 -18.41 23.68 21.87
CA THR A 443 -18.20 23.66 23.32
C THR A 443 -17.91 22.28 23.91
N ARG A 444 -18.29 21.19 23.23
CA ARG A 444 -18.16 19.82 23.76
C ARG A 444 -17.00 19.04 23.16
N GLU A 445 -16.59 19.37 21.94
CA GLU A 445 -15.57 18.63 21.22
C GLU A 445 -14.42 19.51 20.75
N TYR A 446 -14.68 20.59 20.02
CA TYR A 446 -13.60 21.44 19.52
C TYR A 446 -12.76 22.02 20.66
N GLU A 447 -13.36 22.77 21.58
CA GLU A 447 -12.66 23.42 22.71
C GLU A 447 -12.03 22.43 23.70
N ARG A 448 -12.48 21.18 23.72
CA ARG A 448 -12.10 20.20 24.77
C ARG A 448 -11.20 19.08 24.28
N GLN A 449 -11.28 18.71 23.00
CA GLN A 449 -10.71 17.47 22.48
C GLN A 449 -9.87 17.67 21.21
N TRP A 450 -10.12 18.74 20.45
CA TRP A 450 -9.33 19.03 19.26
C TRP A 450 -8.08 19.83 19.64
N GLU A 451 -7.00 19.58 18.92
CA GLU A 451 -5.82 20.45 18.98
C GLU A 451 -6.23 21.87 18.58
N HIS A 452 -5.76 22.86 19.34
CA HIS A 452 -6.12 24.27 19.12
C HIS A 452 -5.13 24.91 18.14
N PHE A 453 -5.67 25.54 17.09
CA PHE A 453 -4.87 26.24 16.09
C PHE A 453 -5.32 27.68 15.96
N ASP A 454 -4.49 28.61 16.44
CA ASP A 454 -4.71 30.04 16.29
C ASP A 454 -4.12 30.53 14.96
N THR A 455 -4.87 30.34 13.87
CA THR A 455 -4.45 30.75 12.53
C THR A 455 -5.63 30.98 11.59
N PRO A 456 -5.59 32.02 10.73
CA PRO A 456 -6.66 32.29 9.75
C PRO A 456 -6.96 31.12 8.81
N PHE A 457 -5.97 30.26 8.55
CA PHE A 457 -6.15 29.06 7.72
C PHE A 457 -7.05 28.01 8.38
N PHE A 458 -6.96 27.87 9.70
CA PHE A 458 -7.79 26.94 10.45
C PHE A 458 -9.17 27.53 10.74
N THR A 459 -9.24 28.85 11.00
CA THR A 459 -10.52 29.58 11.10
C THR A 459 -11.39 29.37 9.86
N GLN A 460 -10.82 29.43 8.65
CA GLN A 460 -11.55 29.12 7.41
C GLN A 460 -12.15 27.71 7.37
N ILE A 461 -11.50 26.72 8.00
CA ILE A 461 -12.03 25.35 8.11
C ILE A 461 -13.22 25.33 9.07
N LEU A 462 -13.12 26.01 10.22
CA LEU A 462 -14.20 26.12 11.19
C LEU A 462 -15.41 26.87 10.61
N ASP A 463 -15.21 28.02 9.98
CA ASP A 463 -16.26 28.79 9.30
C ASP A 463 -16.97 27.93 8.24
N LYS A 464 -16.22 27.09 7.54
CA LYS A 464 -16.79 26.17 6.56
C LYS A 464 -17.61 25.05 7.20
N ILE A 465 -17.15 24.49 8.32
CA ILE A 465 -17.92 23.51 9.11
C ILE A 465 -19.21 24.14 9.62
N GLU A 466 -19.17 25.37 10.11
CA GLU A 466 -20.34 26.13 10.58
C GLU A 466 -21.33 26.38 9.44
N SER A 467 -20.86 26.93 8.31
CA SER A 467 -21.75 27.22 7.16
C SER A 467 -22.43 25.96 6.59
N LEU A 468 -21.74 24.82 6.61
CA LEU A 468 -22.29 23.54 6.19
C LEU A 468 -23.22 22.93 7.23
N TRP A 469 -23.24 23.44 8.46
CA TRP A 469 -24.01 22.82 9.54
C TRP A 469 -25.48 22.78 9.18
N ASP A 470 -26.11 23.88 8.78
CA ASP A 470 -27.56 23.86 8.49
C ASP A 470 -27.92 23.16 7.16
N GLU A 471 -26.98 23.06 6.22
CA GLU A 471 -27.20 22.40 4.93
C GLU A 471 -27.16 20.87 5.01
N VAL A 472 -26.32 20.32 5.89
CA VAL A 472 -25.95 18.90 5.87
C VAL A 472 -26.83 18.09 6.79
N LYS A 473 -27.39 16.99 6.28
CA LYS A 473 -28.11 16.01 7.11
C LYS A 473 -27.12 15.09 7.85
N PRO A 474 -27.46 14.61 9.06
CA PRO A 474 -26.68 13.59 9.74
C PRO A 474 -26.48 12.36 8.85
N MET A 475 -25.31 11.75 8.95
CA MET A 475 -24.97 10.55 8.18
C MET A 475 -25.95 9.40 8.47
N LYS A 476 -26.34 8.65 7.44
CA LYS A 476 -27.19 7.47 7.64
C LYS A 476 -26.36 6.29 8.11
N TYR A 477 -26.95 5.45 8.97
CA TYR A 477 -26.31 4.24 9.49
C TYR A 477 -25.79 3.33 8.38
N GLU A 478 -26.61 3.09 7.36
CA GLU A 478 -26.32 2.16 6.26
C GLU A 478 -25.12 2.62 5.42
N GLU A 479 -24.85 3.94 5.39
CA GLU A 479 -23.75 4.52 4.62
C GLU A 479 -22.38 4.14 5.20
N PHE A 480 -22.19 4.29 6.51
CA PHE A 480 -20.91 3.94 7.14
C PHE A 480 -20.85 2.48 7.58
N PHE A 481 -21.99 1.82 7.85
CA PHE A 481 -21.99 0.40 8.21
C PHE A 481 -21.46 -0.48 7.07
N ASN A 482 -21.82 -0.15 5.84
CA ASN A 482 -21.47 -0.93 4.64
C ASN A 482 -20.16 -0.51 3.96
N THR A 483 -19.49 0.55 4.43
CA THR A 483 -18.20 0.96 3.83
C THR A 483 -17.13 -0.12 3.99
N THR A 484 -16.25 -0.24 3.00
CA THR A 484 -15.06 -1.11 3.07
C THR A 484 -13.88 -0.44 3.77
N ASP A 485 -13.93 0.89 3.97
CA ASP A 485 -12.91 1.63 4.69
C ASP A 485 -13.09 1.43 6.20
N ARG A 486 -12.26 0.55 6.77
CA ARG A 486 -12.30 0.19 8.19
C ARG A 486 -12.03 1.39 9.11
N ASN A 487 -11.08 2.25 8.77
CA ASN A 487 -10.70 3.39 9.62
C ASN A 487 -11.85 4.40 9.65
N PHE A 488 -12.40 4.73 8.47
CA PHE A 488 -13.57 5.58 8.36
C PHE A 488 -14.79 5.01 9.10
N LYS A 489 -15.05 3.70 8.98
CA LYS A 489 -16.15 3.02 9.68
C LYS A 489 -16.02 3.14 11.20
N LEU A 490 -14.84 2.83 11.74
CA LEU A 490 -14.57 2.93 13.18
C LEU A 490 -14.68 4.38 13.68
N PHE A 491 -14.22 5.34 12.87
CA PHE A 491 -14.39 6.76 13.17
C PHE A 491 -15.87 7.13 13.27
N CYS A 492 -16.70 6.76 12.30
CA CYS A 492 -18.15 7.02 12.35
C CYS A 492 -18.83 6.39 13.58
N PHE A 493 -18.50 5.14 13.93
CA PHE A 493 -19.05 4.49 15.12
C PHE A 493 -18.71 5.21 16.42
N SER A 494 -17.53 5.86 16.49
CA SER A 494 -17.18 6.65 17.66
C SER A 494 -18.16 7.82 17.89
N TYR A 495 -18.73 8.41 16.82
CA TYR A 495 -19.73 9.47 16.91
C TYR A 495 -21.16 8.93 17.01
N TYR A 496 -21.46 7.80 16.36
CA TYR A 496 -22.79 7.21 16.37
C TYR A 496 -23.21 6.72 17.76
N GLY A 497 -22.26 6.20 18.55
CA GLY A 497 -22.52 5.68 19.89
C GLY A 497 -23.06 4.25 19.89
N VAL A 498 -22.71 3.49 20.92
CA VAL A 498 -23.05 2.07 21.02
C VAL A 498 -24.54 1.82 21.25
N GLY A 499 -25.24 2.67 22.00
CA GLY A 499 -26.68 2.53 22.21
C GLY A 499 -27.49 2.61 20.92
N ASN A 500 -27.23 3.64 20.13
CA ASN A 500 -27.85 3.82 18.80
C ASN A 500 -27.52 2.66 17.85
N LEU A 501 -26.32 2.09 17.98
CA LEU A 501 -25.93 0.89 17.22
C LEU A 501 -26.78 -0.31 17.62
N MET A 502 -26.88 -0.60 18.92
CA MET A 502 -27.65 -1.75 19.39
C MET A 502 -29.14 -1.62 19.08
N GLU A 503 -29.69 -0.40 19.13
CA GLU A 503 -31.05 -0.13 18.67
C GLU A 503 -31.23 -0.43 17.18
N LYS A 504 -30.30 0.01 16.31
CA LYS A 504 -30.34 -0.30 14.87
C LYS A 504 -30.17 -1.77 14.54
N LEU A 505 -29.40 -2.48 15.36
CA LEU A 505 -29.25 -3.93 15.25
C LEU A 505 -30.48 -4.69 15.78
N GLU A 506 -31.48 -3.97 16.31
CA GLU A 506 -32.67 -4.52 16.95
C GLU A 506 -32.29 -5.52 18.05
N ALA A 507 -31.30 -5.14 18.87
CA ALA A 507 -30.86 -5.94 20.00
C ALA A 507 -32.04 -6.20 20.94
N LYS A 508 -32.31 -7.47 21.23
CA LYS A 508 -33.46 -7.89 22.02
C LYS A 508 -33.00 -8.32 23.41
N LYS A 509 -33.56 -7.68 24.45
CA LYS A 509 -33.33 -8.10 25.84
C LYS A 509 -33.89 -9.50 26.08
N ILE A 510 -33.06 -10.40 26.59
CA ILE A 510 -33.41 -11.79 26.93
C ILE A 510 -33.27 -12.11 28.42
N ASN A 511 -32.47 -11.33 29.16
CA ASN A 511 -32.28 -11.51 30.59
C ASN A 511 -32.00 -10.17 31.29
N GLU A 512 -32.35 -10.07 32.57
CA GLU A 512 -32.08 -8.90 33.41
C GLU A 512 -31.92 -9.33 34.87
N ARG A 513 -30.93 -8.73 35.54
CA ARG A 513 -30.68 -8.91 36.98
C ARG A 513 -30.20 -7.61 37.62
N GLU A 514 -30.53 -7.49 38.90
CA GLU A 514 -30.01 -6.44 39.78
C GLU A 514 -29.28 -7.05 40.97
N ILE A 515 -28.28 -6.34 41.47
CA ILE A 515 -27.52 -6.73 42.67
C ILE A 515 -27.09 -5.50 43.46
N GLU A 516 -27.19 -5.57 44.79
CA GLU A 516 -26.65 -4.54 45.68
C GLU A 516 -25.17 -4.84 45.96
N VAL A 517 -24.29 -3.87 45.67
CA VAL A 517 -22.84 -3.98 45.90
C VAL A 517 -22.41 -2.88 46.87
N SER A 518 -21.53 -3.24 47.81
CA SER A 518 -20.91 -2.30 48.74
C SER A 518 -19.62 -1.74 48.16
N TYR A 519 -19.64 -0.46 47.77
CA TYR A 519 -18.50 0.26 47.22
C TYR A 519 -17.73 1.01 48.30
N VAL A 520 -16.42 1.14 48.09
CA VAL A 520 -15.56 2.01 48.89
C VAL A 520 -15.49 3.37 48.19
N GLU A 521 -15.91 4.41 48.90
CA GLU A 521 -15.74 5.82 48.50
C GLU A 521 -14.75 6.46 49.47
N TYR A 522 -13.97 7.42 48.97
CA TYR A 522 -13.00 8.15 49.78
C TYR A 522 -13.50 9.57 50.00
N ASP A 523 -13.52 10.03 51.25
CA ASP A 523 -13.82 11.43 51.56
C ASP A 523 -12.65 12.36 51.16
N GLU A 524 -12.85 13.68 51.31
CA GLU A 524 -11.84 14.69 50.99
C GLU A 524 -10.53 14.54 51.79
N ASN A 525 -10.56 13.78 52.90
CA ASN A 525 -9.43 13.50 53.77
C ASN A 525 -8.81 12.11 53.50
N GLY A 526 -9.34 11.36 52.52
CA GLY A 526 -8.87 10.03 52.17
C GLY A 526 -9.37 8.89 53.07
N ASN A 527 -10.38 9.12 53.91
CA ASN A 527 -10.98 8.07 54.74
C ASN A 527 -11.97 7.23 53.92
N GLU A 528 -11.97 5.92 54.17
CA GLU A 528 -12.86 4.96 53.50
C GLU A 528 -14.28 4.99 54.09
N ASN A 529 -15.27 5.19 53.22
CA ASN A 529 -16.69 5.08 53.52
C ASN A 529 -17.33 4.00 52.64
N LEU A 530 -18.20 3.18 53.23
CA LEU A 530 -18.92 2.15 52.48
C LEU A 530 -20.28 2.68 52.02
N THR A 531 -20.47 2.72 50.71
CA THR A 531 -21.73 3.14 50.09
C THR A 531 -22.33 1.95 49.33
N LYS A 532 -23.58 1.63 49.61
CA LYS A 532 -24.32 0.59 48.88
C LYS A 532 -24.95 1.17 47.61
N LYS A 533 -24.74 0.52 46.47
CA LYS A 533 -25.37 0.88 45.19
C LYS A 533 -25.99 -0.35 44.54
N VAL A 534 -27.10 -0.15 43.86
CA VAL A 534 -27.78 -1.19 43.08
C VAL A 534 -27.27 -1.13 41.65
N ASN A 535 -26.70 -2.23 41.19
CA ASN A 535 -26.23 -2.40 39.83
C ASN A 535 -27.23 -3.21 39.03
N ARG A 536 -27.51 -2.76 37.81
CA ARG A 536 -28.40 -3.46 36.86
C ARG A 536 -27.60 -3.94 35.65
N TYR A 537 -27.89 -5.17 35.24
CA TYR A 537 -27.29 -5.82 34.08
C TYR A 537 -28.38 -6.42 33.20
N GLU A 538 -28.28 -6.22 31.90
CA GLU A 538 -29.20 -6.81 30.92
C GLU A 538 -28.42 -7.62 29.90
N VAL A 539 -28.88 -8.82 29.54
CA VAL A 539 -28.33 -9.56 28.40
C VAL A 539 -29.25 -9.36 27.21
N HIS A 540 -28.63 -9.07 26.06
CA HIS A 540 -29.30 -8.86 24.79
C HIS A 540 -28.77 -9.85 23.75
N GLU A 541 -29.65 -10.30 22.86
CA GLU A 541 -29.30 -11.07 21.67
C GLU A 541 -29.40 -10.20 20.41
N VAL A 542 -28.48 -10.41 19.47
CA VAL A 542 -28.44 -9.75 18.16
C VAL A 542 -28.28 -10.81 17.07
N GLU A 543 -29.09 -10.73 16.01
CA GLU A 543 -28.95 -11.62 14.86
C GLU A 543 -27.62 -11.38 14.11
N ASN A 544 -26.84 -12.44 13.89
CA ASN A 544 -25.51 -12.34 13.31
C ASN A 544 -25.52 -11.77 11.87
N ASN A 545 -26.59 -11.99 11.11
CA ASN A 545 -26.76 -11.40 9.78
C ASN A 545 -26.79 -9.87 9.83
N LYS A 546 -27.35 -9.26 10.89
CA LYS A 546 -27.40 -7.80 11.07
C LYS A 546 -26.04 -7.21 11.42
N LEU A 547 -25.17 -8.02 12.04
CA LEU A 547 -23.76 -7.69 12.27
C LEU A 547 -22.88 -7.88 11.02
N GLY A 548 -23.45 -8.38 9.91
CA GLY A 548 -22.70 -8.72 8.70
C GLY A 548 -21.82 -9.97 8.86
N ILE A 549 -22.10 -10.82 9.86
CA ILE A 549 -21.36 -12.06 10.10
C ILE A 549 -21.98 -13.16 9.24
N PHE A 550 -21.15 -13.81 8.41
CA PHE A 550 -21.58 -14.95 7.61
C PHE A 550 -21.86 -16.16 8.51
N ILE A 551 -23.06 -16.74 8.39
CA ILE A 551 -23.50 -17.87 9.21
C ILE A 551 -23.46 -19.16 8.38
N TRP A 552 -22.70 -20.17 8.84
CA TRP A 552 -22.77 -21.56 8.33
C TRP A 552 -23.58 -22.43 9.31
N GLY A 553 -24.85 -22.68 8.99
CA GLY A 553 -25.75 -23.52 9.79
C GLY A 553 -26.35 -22.86 11.05
N ASP A 554 -27.24 -23.56 11.75
CA ASP A 554 -28.08 -22.96 12.81
C ASP A 554 -27.38 -22.66 14.14
N ARG A 555 -26.15 -23.17 14.36
CA ARG A 555 -25.48 -23.10 15.67
C ARG A 555 -24.93 -21.71 16.03
N MET A 556 -24.94 -20.74 15.11
CA MET A 556 -24.45 -19.38 15.36
C MET A 556 -25.43 -18.33 14.82
N LYS A 557 -26.72 -18.47 15.13
CA LYS A 557 -27.74 -17.51 14.68
C LYS A 557 -27.63 -16.13 15.34
N HIS A 558 -27.18 -16.09 16.60
CA HIS A 558 -27.13 -14.87 17.40
C HIS A 558 -25.76 -14.65 18.05
N SER A 559 -25.42 -13.38 18.27
CA SER A 559 -24.40 -12.92 19.21
C SER A 559 -25.08 -12.35 20.45
N TYR A 560 -24.40 -12.40 21.59
CA TYR A 560 -24.95 -11.94 22.86
C TYR A 560 -24.06 -10.86 23.47
N ALA A 561 -24.69 -9.85 24.07
CA ALA A 561 -23.98 -8.79 24.77
C ALA A 561 -24.63 -8.52 26.13
N VAL A 562 -23.82 -8.26 27.14
CA VAL A 562 -24.27 -7.72 28.42
C VAL A 562 -24.19 -6.19 28.39
N LYS A 563 -25.32 -5.55 28.69
CA LYS A 563 -25.45 -4.12 28.90
C LYS A 563 -25.34 -3.82 30.38
N CYS A 564 -24.54 -2.83 30.73
CA CYS A 564 -24.43 -2.31 32.09
C CYS A 564 -24.34 -0.78 32.09
N TRP A 565 -24.46 -0.17 33.27
CA TRP A 565 -24.34 1.28 33.43
C TRP A 565 -23.25 1.58 34.43
N CYS A 566 -22.45 2.60 34.15
CA CYS A 566 -21.58 3.19 35.14
C CYS A 566 -22.45 3.86 36.23
N PRO A 567 -22.38 3.44 37.51
CA PRO A 567 -23.20 4.02 38.57
C PRO A 567 -22.94 5.53 38.77
N SER A 568 -21.72 5.99 38.49
CA SER A 568 -21.27 7.36 38.72
C SER A 568 -21.62 8.30 37.55
N THR A 569 -21.50 7.85 36.30
CA THR A 569 -21.71 8.68 35.11
C THR A 569 -23.05 8.41 34.40
N LYS A 570 -23.76 7.34 34.81
CA LYS A 570 -24.95 6.79 34.14
C LYS A 570 -24.74 6.44 32.66
N LYS A 571 -23.49 6.45 32.17
CA LYS A 571 -23.16 6.02 30.81
C LYS A 571 -23.39 4.53 30.69
N GLU A 572 -24.03 4.13 29.59
CA GLU A 572 -24.20 2.73 29.26
C GLU A 572 -22.95 2.17 28.59
N HIS A 573 -22.70 0.89 28.85
CA HIS A 573 -21.62 0.10 28.29
C HIS A 573 -22.19 -1.23 27.81
N TRP A 574 -21.61 -1.78 26.75
CA TRP A 574 -22.02 -3.04 26.14
C TRP A 574 -20.78 -3.90 25.92
N LEU A 575 -20.82 -5.13 26.40
CA LEU A 575 -19.72 -6.09 26.32
C LEU A 575 -20.22 -7.38 25.69
N TRP A 576 -19.54 -7.87 24.64
CA TRP A 576 -19.88 -9.14 24.01
C TRP A 576 -19.57 -10.31 24.96
N ILE A 577 -20.46 -11.30 25.01
CA ILE A 577 -20.36 -12.48 25.87
C ILE A 577 -20.52 -13.77 25.06
N GLU A 578 -19.97 -14.87 25.58
CA GLU A 578 -20.18 -16.20 25.02
C GLU A 578 -21.60 -16.73 25.28
N GLN A 579 -22.07 -17.62 24.40
CA GLN A 579 -23.43 -18.12 24.44
C GLN A 579 -23.76 -18.85 25.74
N GLU A 580 -22.80 -19.54 26.37
CA GLU A 580 -23.04 -20.25 27.63
C GLU A 580 -23.42 -19.33 28.81
N TYR A 581 -23.15 -18.02 28.73
CA TYR A 581 -23.43 -17.07 29.81
C TYR A 581 -24.72 -16.27 29.63
N LYS A 582 -25.44 -16.48 28.52
CA LYS A 582 -26.57 -15.62 28.14
C LYS A 582 -27.78 -15.67 29.08
N ASP A 583 -27.93 -16.78 29.82
CA ASP A 583 -29.14 -17.07 30.59
C ASP A 583 -29.14 -16.42 31.98
N ASP A 584 -28.03 -15.82 32.40
CA ASP A 584 -27.91 -15.09 33.68
C ASP A 584 -27.02 -13.84 33.56
N ALA A 585 -27.62 -12.65 33.70
CA ALA A 585 -26.92 -11.38 33.50
C ALA A 585 -25.78 -11.12 34.49
N LEU A 586 -25.85 -11.66 35.72
CA LEU A 586 -24.78 -11.54 36.72
C LEU A 586 -23.56 -12.40 36.35
N THR A 587 -23.82 -13.62 35.86
CA THR A 587 -22.78 -14.51 35.35
C THR A 587 -22.17 -13.97 34.05
N ALA A 588 -23.00 -13.39 33.18
CA ALA A 588 -22.58 -12.74 31.94
C ALA A 588 -21.60 -11.58 32.17
N ILE A 589 -21.86 -10.69 33.13
CA ILE A 589 -20.91 -9.60 33.41
C ILE A 589 -19.64 -10.10 34.09
N ALA A 590 -19.75 -11.09 34.98
CA ALA A 590 -18.56 -11.66 35.60
C ALA A 590 -17.65 -12.37 34.58
N SER A 591 -18.24 -12.98 33.54
CA SER A 591 -17.49 -13.72 32.52
C SER A 591 -16.67 -12.83 31.59
N THR A 592 -17.00 -11.54 31.46
CA THR A 592 -16.20 -10.59 30.66
C THR A 592 -14.81 -10.37 31.22
N PHE A 593 -14.56 -10.79 32.47
CA PHE A 593 -13.27 -10.67 33.14
C PHE A 593 -12.64 -12.04 33.37
N ARG A 594 -11.50 -12.27 32.73
CA ARG A 594 -10.77 -13.53 32.80
C ARG A 594 -9.43 -13.33 33.51
N ILE A 595 -9.16 -14.15 34.52
CA ILE A 595 -7.98 -14.05 35.38
C ILE A 595 -7.31 -15.42 35.46
N HIS A 596 -5.98 -15.44 35.59
CA HIS A 596 -5.24 -16.65 35.91
C HIS A 596 -5.76 -17.26 37.22
N SER A 597 -6.09 -18.55 37.18
CA SER A 597 -6.74 -19.24 38.30
C SER A 597 -5.96 -19.18 39.61
N ASN A 598 -4.63 -19.13 39.54
CA ASN A 598 -3.76 -19.03 40.72
C ASN A 598 -3.86 -17.68 41.44
N LEU A 599 -4.31 -16.61 40.77
CA LEU A 599 -4.43 -15.28 41.38
C LEU A 599 -5.71 -15.14 42.21
N ILE A 600 -6.78 -15.84 41.82
CA ILE A 600 -8.14 -15.66 42.36
C ILE A 600 -8.20 -15.75 43.90
N PRO A 601 -7.56 -16.74 44.57
CA PRO A 601 -7.55 -16.81 46.04
C PRO A 601 -6.85 -15.63 46.73
N HIS A 602 -5.92 -14.99 46.01
CA HIS A 602 -5.07 -13.91 46.52
C HIS A 602 -5.60 -12.51 46.14
N ILE A 603 -6.75 -12.43 45.48
CA ILE A 603 -7.39 -11.13 45.17
C ILE A 603 -7.89 -10.51 46.48
N LYS A 604 -7.46 -9.28 46.74
CA LYS A 604 -7.93 -8.44 47.85
C LYS A 604 -9.23 -7.74 47.45
N ASN A 605 -9.24 -7.09 46.29
CA ASN A 605 -10.41 -6.43 45.74
C ASN A 605 -10.32 -6.25 44.21
N LEU A 606 -11.45 -5.97 43.60
CA LEU A 606 -11.61 -5.63 42.20
C LEU A 606 -12.10 -4.18 42.07
N LYS A 607 -11.52 -3.44 41.12
CA LYS A 607 -11.94 -2.09 40.74
C LYS A 607 -12.16 -2.06 39.23
N ARG A 608 -13.33 -1.61 38.80
CA ARG A 608 -13.72 -1.65 37.39
C ARG A 608 -13.92 -0.24 36.81
N GLN A 609 -13.52 -0.05 35.56
CA GLN A 609 -13.85 1.12 34.77
C GLN A 609 -14.20 0.71 33.33
N GLY A 610 -15.48 0.67 32.98
CA GLY A 610 -15.92 0.21 31.66
C GLY A 610 -15.54 -1.26 31.39
N ASP A 611 -14.64 -1.47 30.43
CA ASP A 611 -14.05 -2.77 30.05
C ASP A 611 -12.70 -3.07 30.75
N LEU A 612 -12.18 -2.13 31.53
CA LEU A 612 -10.93 -2.28 32.28
C LEU A 612 -11.19 -2.77 33.70
N LEU A 613 -10.42 -3.78 34.14
CA LEU A 613 -10.45 -4.31 35.50
C LEU A 613 -9.07 -4.21 36.14
N ILE A 614 -9.02 -3.61 37.33
CA ILE A 614 -7.85 -3.58 38.19
C ILE A 614 -8.07 -4.62 39.28
N CYS A 615 -7.14 -5.56 39.38
CA CYS A 615 -7.12 -6.60 40.39
C CYS A 615 -6.04 -6.27 41.44
N GLU A 616 -6.46 -5.87 42.64
CA GLU A 616 -5.54 -5.63 43.75
C GLU A 616 -5.28 -6.97 44.46
N LEU A 617 -4.02 -7.39 44.57
CA LEU A 617 -3.63 -8.63 45.23
C LEU A 617 -3.24 -8.38 46.69
N LYS A 618 -3.47 -9.37 47.55
CA LYS A 618 -3.04 -9.37 48.95
C LYS A 618 -1.52 -9.41 49.09
N GLU A 619 -0.86 -10.05 48.13
CA GLU A 619 0.59 -10.21 48.08
C GLU A 619 1.07 -10.31 46.62
N LYS A 620 2.37 -10.11 46.39
CA LYS A 620 2.95 -10.12 45.04
C LYS A 620 3.00 -11.56 44.50
N MET A 621 2.18 -11.84 43.49
CA MET A 621 2.09 -13.15 42.84
C MET A 621 2.42 -13.05 41.35
N THR A 622 3.05 -14.09 40.80
CA THR A 622 3.25 -14.21 39.34
C THR A 622 2.04 -14.91 38.73
N PRO A 623 1.39 -14.36 37.69
CA PRO A 623 0.27 -15.01 37.02
C PRO A 623 0.68 -16.34 36.39
N ALA A 624 -0.08 -17.41 36.65
CA ALA A 624 0.19 -18.76 36.12
C ALA A 624 -1.09 -19.62 36.05
N GLY A 625 -1.06 -20.69 35.27
CA GLY A 625 -2.20 -21.61 35.11
C GLY A 625 -3.28 -21.11 34.16
N GLU A 626 -4.42 -21.79 34.15
CA GLU A 626 -5.54 -21.55 33.23
C GLU A 626 -6.15 -20.15 33.44
N ILE A 627 -6.38 -19.44 32.33
CA ILE A 627 -7.13 -18.19 32.31
C ILE A 627 -8.60 -18.54 32.18
N ARG A 628 -9.38 -18.27 33.24
CA ARG A 628 -10.81 -18.56 33.28
C ARG A 628 -11.63 -17.32 33.66
N PRO A 629 -12.90 -17.24 33.26
CA PRO A 629 -13.80 -16.21 33.77
C PRO A 629 -13.97 -16.30 35.28
N LEU A 630 -14.24 -15.15 35.91
CA LEU A 630 -14.72 -15.12 37.28
C LEU A 630 -16.15 -15.63 37.35
N THR A 631 -16.47 -16.35 38.42
CA THR A 631 -17.87 -16.63 38.76
C THR A 631 -18.54 -15.35 39.27
N ALA A 632 -19.87 -15.26 39.18
CA ALA A 632 -20.61 -14.12 39.73
C ALA A 632 -20.28 -13.87 41.22
N SER A 633 -20.16 -14.94 42.01
CA SER A 633 -19.77 -14.85 43.43
C SER A 633 -18.36 -14.28 43.61
N GLU A 634 -17.37 -14.76 42.86
CA GLU A 634 -16.00 -14.24 42.93
C GLU A 634 -15.96 -12.75 42.54
N TYR A 635 -16.67 -12.38 41.47
CA TYR A 635 -16.69 -11.00 40.98
C TYR A 635 -17.34 -10.04 41.99
N PHE A 636 -18.59 -10.27 42.38
CA PHE A 636 -19.34 -9.32 43.20
C PHE A 636 -18.88 -9.28 44.67
N ASN A 637 -18.38 -10.39 45.22
CA ASN A 637 -17.82 -10.38 46.58
C ASN A 637 -16.51 -9.59 46.67
N LEU A 638 -15.77 -9.45 45.56
CA LEU A 638 -14.50 -8.75 45.51
C LEU A 638 -14.59 -7.34 44.92
N LEU A 639 -15.67 -7.00 44.20
CA LEU A 639 -15.88 -5.67 43.63
C LEU A 639 -16.00 -4.61 44.75
N ARG A 640 -15.13 -3.59 44.69
CA ARG A 640 -15.07 -2.49 45.68
C ARG A 640 -15.14 -1.10 45.04
N ALA A 641 -14.89 -0.96 43.75
CA ALA A 641 -15.07 0.28 43.01
C ALA A 641 -15.56 0.01 41.58
N GLU A 642 -16.46 0.85 41.09
CA GLU A 642 -16.88 0.88 39.68
C GLU A 642 -17.07 2.34 39.25
N THR A 643 -16.42 2.74 38.16
CA THR A 643 -16.37 4.15 37.67
C THR A 643 -16.57 4.27 36.18
#